data_AF-A0AA91EFK9-F1
#
_entry.id   AF-A0AA91EFK9-F1
#
_cell.length_a   1.000
_cell.length_b   1.000
_cell.length_c   1.000
_cell.angle_alpha   90.00
_cell.angle_beta   90.00
_cell.angle_gamma   90.00
#
_symmetry.space_group_name_H-M   'P 1'
#
loop_
_entity.id
_entity.type
_entity.pdbx_description
1 polymer ?
#
loop_
_entity_poly.entity_id
_entity_poly.type
_entity_poly.pdbx_seq_one_letter_code
_entity_poly.pdbx_strand_id
1 'polypeptide(L)'
;MRLILDLFLMTPARQALADRYRQYRQYNEASPLGAALGCFWLAMAWLFLKLESPRWQQIRSQQITLFPHIDAQRPRPLDIIRYAIQSLWLIVFSMRRSAKRYGLGTRFKGLHNRYHDWLKSLPDKVQEHGAEESEEAFNRLGQGVRRIILGVMCVFSTILALLCISQPFDLSSQFVFVLLLWGIAMVVRRIPGRFSSLMMIVLSLTVSCRYIWWRYTSTLNWDDPVSLICGLLLLAAETYAWVVLVLGYFQTIWPLNRQPAPMPEDVKSWPTIDIMVPTYNEDMSVVKPTIYAALGIDWPKEKLNIWLLDDGGREEFREFAETVGIKYVARTTHEHAKAGNINNALKQATGEFVAIFDCDHVPTRSFLQLTLGWFFKDKKLGMMQTPHHFFSPDPFERNLGRFRRTPNEGTLFYGLLQDGNDMWDATFFCGSCAVLRRTALDEVGGIAVETVTEDAHTSLRLHRRGWTSAYIRIPQAAGLATESLSAHIGQRIRWARGMVQIFRLDNPLFGKGLKLAQRICYANAMLHFLSGIPRLIFLTAPLAFLLMHAYIIFAPALAIALYVIPHIVHSSLTNSKIQGKYRHSFWSEIYETVLAWYIARPTTVALFNPHKGKFNVTAKGGLVEHQHVDWVITRPYLILVLLNFAGLILGIWRMSFGPEDEIWTVAMSMVWVFYNMIILGGAVAVSVETKQVRQSHRVEIAMPAAIARKDGHIFPCTLRDYSDGGVGIELRSGNVLHDGENITLMLKRGQQEYSFPAKVTRVFGQKAGLRMDNMSVAQHIEFIQCTFARADTWALWQDSFAEDKPVESLVDILKLGFRGYQSLADYAPPILRSVFVGFNTLVAWTVSFIPRGVSRA
;
A
#
# COMPACT_ATOMS: atom_id res chain seq x y z
N MET A 1 29.88 43.05 -22.04
CA MET A 1 30.01 41.85 -22.91
C MET A 1 30.71 42.15 -24.23
N ARG A 2 30.26 43.14 -25.04
CA ARG A 2 30.91 43.53 -26.32
C ARG A 2 32.42 43.80 -26.18
N LEU A 3 32.79 44.66 -25.22
CA LEU A 3 34.19 45.00 -24.88
C LEU A 3 35.07 43.82 -24.43
N ILE A 4 34.48 42.78 -23.82
CA ILE A 4 35.21 41.59 -23.35
C ILE A 4 35.40 40.59 -24.50
N LEU A 5 34.41 40.47 -25.39
CA LEU A 5 34.50 39.63 -26.58
C LEU A 5 35.51 40.18 -27.60
N ASP A 6 35.68 41.50 -27.65
CA ASP A 6 36.64 42.18 -28.53
C ASP A 6 38.11 41.93 -28.16
N LEU A 7 38.39 41.53 -26.91
CA LEU A 7 39.75 41.28 -26.43
C LEU A 7 40.23 39.84 -26.66
N PHE A 8 39.31 38.88 -26.87
CA PHE A 8 39.63 37.44 -26.83
C PHE A 8 39.17 36.63 -28.06
N LEU A 9 38.35 37.18 -28.96
CA LEU A 9 37.76 36.42 -30.08
C LEU A 9 37.93 37.13 -31.43
N MET A 10 38.30 36.36 -32.47
CA MET A 10 38.37 36.86 -33.85
C MET A 10 37.00 37.29 -34.39
N THR A 11 36.99 38.26 -35.30
CA THR A 11 35.80 38.90 -35.89
C THR A 11 34.70 37.93 -36.34
N PRO A 12 34.99 36.79 -37.03
CA PRO A 12 33.95 35.85 -37.47
C PRO A 12 33.31 35.09 -36.29
N ALA A 13 34.10 34.67 -35.31
CA ALA A 13 33.60 33.96 -34.12
C ALA A 13 32.71 34.87 -33.25
N ARG A 14 33.07 36.16 -33.17
CA ARG A 14 32.27 37.18 -32.49
C ARG A 14 30.91 37.39 -33.15
N GLN A 15 30.87 37.48 -34.48
CA GLN A 15 29.61 37.61 -35.22
C GLN A 15 28.71 36.39 -35.00
N ALA A 16 29.27 35.18 -35.10
CA ALA A 16 28.53 33.95 -34.86
C ALA A 16 27.93 33.86 -33.44
N LEU A 17 28.69 34.24 -32.40
CA LEU A 17 28.17 34.27 -31.02
C LEU A 17 27.12 35.37 -30.79
N ALA A 18 27.27 36.52 -31.44
CA ALA A 18 26.30 37.61 -31.39
C ALA A 18 24.98 37.22 -32.07
N ASP A 19 25.05 36.54 -33.21
CA ASP A 19 23.88 36.00 -33.92
C ASP A 19 23.19 34.92 -33.10
N ARG A 20 23.97 34.04 -32.46
CA ARG A 20 23.45 33.01 -31.57
C ARG A 20 22.75 33.58 -30.34
N TYR A 21 23.33 34.61 -29.72
CA TYR A 21 22.70 35.31 -28.61
C TYR A 21 21.38 35.98 -29.03
N ARG A 22 21.34 36.59 -30.22
CA ARG A 22 20.10 37.15 -30.79
C ARG A 22 19.06 36.07 -31.04
N GLN A 23 19.44 34.91 -31.58
CA GLN A 23 18.54 33.76 -31.76
C GLN A 23 17.91 33.31 -30.43
N TYR A 24 18.72 33.14 -29.38
CA TYR A 24 18.21 32.78 -28.05
C TYR A 24 17.24 33.81 -27.47
N ARG A 25 17.47 35.11 -27.71
CA ARG A 25 16.66 36.20 -27.15
C ARG A 25 15.38 36.51 -27.94
N GLN A 26 15.44 36.48 -29.27
CA GLN A 26 14.34 36.91 -30.13
C GLN A 26 13.40 35.78 -30.53
N TYR A 27 13.93 34.61 -30.85
CA TYR A 27 13.13 33.50 -31.37
C TYR A 27 12.75 32.48 -30.30
N ASN A 28 13.62 32.27 -29.31
CA ASN A 28 13.45 31.17 -28.33
C ASN A 28 13.17 31.64 -26.90
N GLU A 29 12.93 32.94 -26.70
CA GLU A 29 12.52 33.54 -25.40
C GLU A 29 13.42 33.18 -24.19
N ALA A 30 14.75 33.10 -24.38
CA ALA A 30 15.67 32.83 -23.28
C ALA A 30 15.89 34.09 -22.40
N SER A 31 16.10 33.88 -21.10
CA SER A 31 16.48 34.96 -20.17
C SER A 31 17.83 35.59 -20.57
N PRO A 32 18.10 36.88 -20.29
CA PRO A 32 19.37 37.52 -20.65
C PRO A 32 20.59 36.77 -20.09
N LEU A 33 20.49 36.34 -18.83
CA LEU A 33 21.54 35.60 -18.14
C LEU A 33 21.70 34.17 -18.70
N GLY A 34 20.59 33.48 -19.01
CA GLY A 34 20.61 32.16 -19.67
C GLY A 34 21.20 32.21 -21.07
N ALA A 35 20.88 33.23 -21.86
CA ALA A 35 21.44 33.42 -23.20
C ALA A 35 22.95 33.75 -23.15
N ALA A 36 23.38 34.58 -22.20
CA ALA A 36 24.79 34.91 -22.02
C ALA A 36 25.62 33.69 -21.58
N LEU A 37 25.15 32.96 -20.57
CA LEU A 37 25.80 31.73 -20.10
C LEU A 37 25.77 30.63 -21.16
N GLY A 38 24.67 30.49 -21.90
CA GLY A 38 24.56 29.54 -23.02
C GLY A 38 25.60 29.80 -24.11
N CYS A 39 25.80 31.07 -24.48
CA CYS A 39 26.87 31.45 -25.43
C CYS A 39 28.27 31.22 -24.85
N PHE A 40 28.49 31.54 -23.56
CA PHE A 40 29.76 31.30 -22.88
C PHE A 40 30.13 29.81 -22.86
N TRP A 41 29.21 28.94 -22.43
CA TRP A 41 29.42 27.50 -22.39
C TRP A 41 29.57 26.88 -23.78
N LEU A 42 28.86 27.41 -24.77
CA LEU A 42 29.04 26.99 -26.16
C LEU A 42 30.45 27.32 -26.68
N ALA A 43 30.97 28.51 -26.37
CA ALA A 43 32.33 28.91 -26.72
C ALA A 43 33.38 28.02 -26.02
N MET A 44 33.20 27.74 -24.73
CA MET A 44 34.04 26.80 -23.97
C MET A 44 33.97 25.39 -24.55
N ALA A 45 32.80 24.91 -24.94
CA ALA A 45 32.64 23.62 -25.56
C ALA A 45 33.39 23.55 -26.90
N TRP A 46 33.37 24.59 -27.73
CA TRP A 46 34.16 24.64 -28.97
C TRP A 46 35.68 24.70 -28.73
N LEU A 47 36.10 25.28 -27.61
CA LEU A 47 37.52 25.44 -27.27
C LEU A 47 38.13 24.15 -26.69
N PHE A 48 37.37 23.43 -25.86
CA PHE A 48 37.86 22.24 -25.15
C PHE A 48 37.35 20.91 -25.71
N LEU A 49 36.21 20.91 -26.40
CA LEU A 49 35.64 19.73 -27.04
C LEU A 49 35.77 19.89 -28.55
N LYS A 50 36.38 18.91 -29.22
CA LYS A 50 36.38 18.85 -30.70
C LYS A 50 34.97 18.50 -31.19
N LEU A 51 34.05 19.48 -31.16
CA LEU A 51 32.64 19.33 -31.52
C LEU A 51 32.45 18.92 -33.00
N GLU A 52 33.47 19.15 -33.82
CA GLU A 52 33.55 18.72 -35.23
C GLU A 52 33.84 17.23 -35.39
N SER A 53 34.34 16.56 -34.35
CA SER A 53 34.62 15.13 -34.43
C SER A 53 33.33 14.31 -34.65
N PRO A 54 33.39 13.20 -35.41
CA PRO A 54 32.20 12.38 -35.70
C PRO A 54 31.44 11.92 -34.45
N ARG A 55 32.17 11.69 -33.34
CA ARG A 55 31.58 11.27 -32.06
C ARG A 55 30.74 12.37 -31.42
N TRP A 56 31.21 13.61 -31.41
CA TRP A 56 30.46 14.74 -30.85
C TRP A 56 29.29 15.16 -31.76
N GLN A 57 29.44 15.04 -33.08
CA GLN A 57 28.33 15.24 -34.02
C GLN A 57 27.20 14.22 -33.81
N GLN A 58 27.54 12.96 -33.54
CA GLN A 58 26.57 11.91 -33.21
C GLN A 58 25.84 12.18 -31.89
N ILE A 59 26.55 12.62 -30.85
CA ILE A 59 25.93 12.98 -29.56
C ILE A 59 25.00 14.19 -29.74
N ARG A 60 25.42 15.18 -30.54
CA ARG A 60 24.64 16.38 -30.82
C ARG A 60 23.37 16.09 -31.63
N SER A 61 23.41 15.16 -32.59
CA SER A 61 22.21 14.75 -33.35
C SER A 61 21.21 13.98 -32.49
N GLN A 62 21.67 13.35 -31.40
CA GLN A 62 20.83 12.64 -30.43
C GLN A 62 20.52 13.47 -29.17
N GLN A 63 20.72 14.79 -29.20
CA GLN A 63 20.59 15.66 -28.02
C GLN A 63 19.20 15.59 -27.38
N ILE A 64 18.13 15.57 -28.17
CA ILE A 64 16.75 15.45 -27.67
C ILE A 64 16.52 14.09 -26.98
N THR A 65 17.14 13.02 -27.49
CA THR A 65 16.98 11.67 -26.94
C THR A 65 17.82 11.47 -25.68
N LEU A 66 19.05 11.97 -25.64
CA LEU A 66 19.99 11.81 -24.52
C LEU A 66 19.72 12.82 -23.39
N PHE A 67 19.27 14.03 -23.72
CA PHE A 67 19.02 15.13 -22.79
C PHE A 67 17.60 15.72 -22.93
N PRO A 68 16.54 14.92 -22.75
CA PRO A 68 15.15 15.31 -23.08
C PRO A 68 14.55 16.42 -22.20
N HIS A 69 15.23 16.83 -21.12
CA HIS A 69 14.80 17.88 -20.20
C HIS A 69 15.61 19.18 -20.34
N ILE A 70 16.55 19.21 -21.30
CA ILE A 70 17.40 20.35 -21.59
C ILE A 70 17.11 20.82 -23.02
N ASP A 71 16.60 22.03 -23.14
CA ASP A 71 16.35 22.66 -24.43
C ASP A 71 17.60 23.43 -24.87
N ALA A 72 18.30 22.95 -25.90
CA ALA A 72 19.49 23.61 -26.43
C ALA A 72 19.17 24.93 -27.15
N GLN A 73 17.91 25.16 -27.51
CA GLN A 73 17.46 26.37 -28.19
C GLN A 73 17.03 27.44 -27.18
N ARG A 74 16.65 27.06 -25.95
CA ARG A 74 16.27 27.96 -24.85
C ARG A 74 17.15 27.73 -23.61
N PRO A 75 18.42 28.19 -23.61
CA PRO A 75 19.35 27.93 -22.51
C PRO A 75 18.95 28.62 -21.20
N ARG A 76 19.08 27.88 -20.09
CA ARG A 76 18.85 28.35 -18.72
C ARG A 76 20.18 28.48 -17.94
N PRO A 77 20.22 29.33 -16.90
CA PRO A 77 21.45 29.65 -16.15
C PRO A 77 22.28 28.47 -15.61
N LEU A 78 21.68 27.30 -15.40
CA LEU A 78 22.33 26.13 -14.79
C LEU A 78 22.21 24.87 -15.66
N ASP A 79 21.97 25.01 -16.96
CA ASP A 79 21.85 23.84 -17.84
C ASP A 79 23.15 23.03 -17.94
N ILE A 80 24.33 23.64 -17.70
CA ILE A 80 25.60 22.90 -17.63
C ILE A 80 25.62 21.86 -16.50
N ILE A 81 25.03 22.19 -15.35
CA ILE A 81 24.91 21.26 -14.22
C ILE A 81 23.92 20.15 -14.58
N ARG A 82 22.81 20.49 -15.26
CA ARG A 82 21.85 19.48 -15.76
C ARG A 82 22.51 18.53 -16.76
N TYR A 83 23.32 19.06 -17.69
CA TYR A 83 24.12 18.26 -18.62
C TYR A 83 25.10 17.35 -17.86
N ALA A 84 25.76 17.85 -16.81
CA ALA A 84 26.69 17.05 -16.00
C ALA A 84 25.97 15.92 -15.23
N ILE A 85 24.87 16.23 -14.54
CA ILE A 85 24.07 15.24 -13.78
C ILE A 85 23.50 14.18 -14.72
N GLN A 86 22.91 14.58 -15.85
CA GLN A 86 22.38 13.64 -16.85
C GLN A 86 23.50 12.82 -17.47
N SER A 87 24.66 13.40 -17.78
CA SER A 87 25.80 12.66 -18.32
C SER A 87 26.34 11.63 -17.33
N LEU A 88 26.48 12.00 -16.05
CA LEU A 88 26.84 11.08 -14.98
C LEU A 88 25.82 9.95 -14.86
N TRP A 89 24.52 10.27 -14.93
CA TRP A 89 23.44 9.29 -14.91
C TRP A 89 23.49 8.36 -16.13
N LEU A 90 23.74 8.88 -17.34
CA LEU A 90 23.90 8.07 -18.55
C LEU A 90 25.12 7.15 -18.45
N ILE A 91 26.23 7.61 -17.86
CA ILE A 91 27.43 6.81 -17.63
C ILE A 91 27.14 5.66 -16.66
N VAL A 92 26.43 5.93 -15.57
CA VAL A 92 26.14 4.93 -14.53
C VAL A 92 25.03 3.95 -14.95
N PHE A 93 23.98 4.43 -15.62
CA PHE A 93 22.74 3.66 -15.86
C PHE A 93 22.46 3.32 -17.33
N SER A 94 22.78 4.20 -18.29
CA SER A 94 22.49 3.98 -19.73
C SER A 94 23.54 3.13 -20.45
N MET A 95 24.82 3.26 -20.05
CA MET A 95 25.91 2.45 -20.63
C MET A 95 25.79 0.94 -20.34
N ARG A 96 24.91 0.53 -19.40
CA ARG A 96 24.60 -0.89 -19.16
C ARG A 96 23.73 -1.55 -20.23
N ARG A 97 23.08 -0.80 -21.13
CA ARG A 97 22.12 -1.37 -22.11
C ARG A 97 22.55 -1.31 -23.59
N SER A 98 23.60 -0.57 -23.95
CA SER A 98 24.01 -0.38 -25.36
C SER A 98 25.47 -0.73 -25.68
N ALA A 99 26.11 -1.61 -24.92
CA ALA A 99 27.41 -2.16 -25.34
C ALA A 99 27.21 -3.12 -26.53
N LYS A 100 27.46 -2.63 -27.75
CA LYS A 100 27.86 -3.49 -28.86
C LYS A 100 29.03 -4.34 -28.37
N ARG A 101 28.87 -5.67 -28.48
CA ARG A 101 29.84 -6.72 -28.16
C ARG A 101 31.22 -6.36 -28.75
N TYR A 102 32.12 -5.87 -27.90
CA TYR A 102 33.56 -6.09 -28.05
C TYR A 102 34.00 -7.05 -26.94
N GLY A 103 34.88 -7.99 -27.26
CA GLY A 103 35.13 -9.29 -26.61
C GLY A 103 35.47 -9.33 -25.11
N LEU A 104 35.42 -8.23 -24.37
CA LEU A 104 35.49 -8.24 -22.90
C LEU A 104 34.16 -8.65 -22.25
N GLY A 105 33.04 -8.32 -22.90
CA GLY A 105 31.69 -8.56 -22.39
C GLY A 105 31.27 -10.04 -22.38
N THR A 106 31.84 -10.89 -23.22
CA THR A 106 31.61 -12.34 -23.23
C THR A 106 32.27 -13.04 -22.05
N ARG A 107 33.43 -12.54 -21.59
CA ARG A 107 34.09 -13.04 -20.38
C ARG A 107 33.32 -12.64 -19.12
N PHE A 108 32.86 -11.39 -19.03
CA PHE A 108 32.01 -10.93 -17.92
C PHE A 108 30.59 -11.48 -17.96
N LYS A 109 29.96 -11.65 -19.13
CA LYS A 109 28.69 -12.40 -19.24
C LYS A 109 28.87 -13.86 -18.94
N GLY A 110 29.96 -14.48 -19.37
CA GLY A 110 30.28 -15.86 -19.03
C GLY A 110 30.55 -16.02 -17.55
N LEU A 111 31.19 -15.04 -16.89
CA LEU A 111 31.37 -15.03 -15.44
C LEU A 111 30.07 -14.73 -14.71
N HIS A 112 29.25 -13.80 -15.23
CA HIS A 112 27.96 -13.41 -14.66
C HIS A 112 26.93 -14.51 -14.80
N ASN A 113 26.87 -15.20 -15.93
CA ASN A 113 26.04 -16.36 -16.17
C ASN A 113 26.56 -17.53 -15.33
N ARG A 114 27.87 -17.84 -15.34
CA ARG A 114 28.42 -18.85 -14.41
C ARG A 114 28.15 -18.53 -12.95
N TYR A 115 28.19 -17.27 -12.56
CA TYR A 115 27.85 -16.82 -11.21
C TYR A 115 26.34 -16.96 -10.92
N HIS A 116 25.47 -16.62 -11.88
CA HIS A 116 24.03 -16.80 -11.75
C HIS A 116 23.61 -18.27 -11.74
N ASP A 117 24.24 -19.09 -12.57
CA ASP A 117 24.03 -20.53 -12.67
C ASP A 117 24.59 -21.23 -11.42
N TRP A 118 25.76 -20.80 -10.93
CA TRP A 118 26.30 -21.24 -9.63
C TRP A 118 25.37 -20.85 -8.48
N LEU A 119 24.87 -19.60 -8.45
CA LEU A 119 23.88 -19.13 -7.46
C LEU A 119 22.56 -19.89 -7.52
N LYS A 120 22.10 -20.25 -8.72
CA LYS A 120 20.91 -21.08 -8.90
C LYS A 120 21.13 -22.52 -8.46
N SER A 121 22.34 -23.04 -8.64
CA SER A 121 22.72 -24.39 -8.21
C SER A 121 23.05 -24.49 -6.72
N LEU A 122 23.20 -23.36 -6.01
CA LEU A 122 23.57 -23.36 -4.59
C LEU A 122 22.47 -23.96 -3.69
N PRO A 123 21.19 -23.59 -3.83
CA PRO A 123 20.10 -24.26 -3.12
C PRO A 123 20.09 -25.78 -3.37
N ASP A 124 20.18 -26.17 -4.65
CA ASP A 124 20.16 -27.59 -5.04
C ASP A 124 21.36 -28.35 -4.47
N LYS A 125 22.56 -27.74 -4.49
CA LYS A 125 23.78 -28.34 -3.90
C LYS A 125 23.74 -28.44 -2.38
N VAL A 126 23.17 -27.45 -1.69
CA VAL A 126 22.99 -27.49 -0.23
C VAL A 126 21.95 -28.55 0.15
N GLN A 127 20.93 -28.73 -0.68
CA GLN A 127 19.91 -29.75 -0.49
C GLN A 127 20.46 -31.16 -0.80
N GLU A 128 21.27 -31.31 -1.86
CA GLU A 128 21.96 -32.57 -2.23
C GLU A 128 23.10 -32.95 -1.27
N HIS A 129 23.83 -32.01 -0.66
CA HIS A 129 24.99 -32.30 0.21
C HIS A 129 24.63 -32.43 1.70
N GLY A 130 23.53 -33.12 2.01
CA GLY A 130 23.29 -33.63 3.37
C GLY A 130 22.51 -32.71 4.32
N ALA A 131 21.77 -31.72 3.80
CA ALA A 131 20.80 -31.00 4.63
C ALA A 131 19.65 -31.91 5.10
N GLU A 132 19.14 -32.78 4.21
CA GLU A 132 18.11 -33.77 4.55
C GLU A 132 18.64 -34.85 5.48
N GLU A 133 19.85 -35.37 5.25
CA GLU A 133 20.50 -36.32 6.17
C GLU A 133 20.78 -35.70 7.55
N SER A 134 21.21 -34.44 7.60
CA SER A 134 21.43 -33.71 8.85
C SER A 134 20.12 -33.40 9.57
N GLU A 135 19.06 -33.06 8.84
CA GLU A 135 17.73 -32.82 9.39
C GLU A 135 17.11 -34.11 9.93
N GLU A 136 17.24 -35.22 9.20
CA GLU A 136 16.85 -36.54 9.68
C GLU A 136 17.68 -36.96 10.89
N ALA A 137 19.01 -36.82 10.86
CA ALA A 137 19.88 -37.12 11.98
C ALA A 137 19.52 -36.27 13.22
N PHE A 138 19.22 -35.00 13.03
CA PHE A 138 18.78 -34.08 14.09
C PHE A 138 17.39 -34.43 14.63
N ASN A 139 16.47 -34.87 13.77
CA ASN A 139 15.14 -35.33 14.17
C ASN A 139 15.16 -36.72 14.84
N ARG A 140 16.20 -37.54 14.59
CA ARG A 140 16.46 -38.80 15.29
C ARG A 140 17.02 -38.59 16.70
N LEU A 141 17.54 -37.40 17.03
CA LEU A 141 18.00 -37.08 18.38
C LEU A 141 16.83 -37.01 19.37
N GLY A 142 17.05 -37.47 20.60
CA GLY A 142 16.08 -37.33 21.69
C GLY A 142 15.68 -35.86 21.91
N GLN A 143 14.40 -35.61 22.19
CA GLN A 143 13.84 -34.26 22.30
C GLN A 143 14.60 -33.33 23.27
N GLY A 144 15.16 -33.90 24.35
CA GLY A 144 16.01 -33.18 25.30
C GLY A 144 17.33 -32.71 24.69
N VAL A 145 18.05 -33.60 23.97
CA VAL A 145 19.31 -33.28 23.27
C VAL A 145 19.08 -32.22 22.20
N ARG A 146 17.99 -32.36 21.43
CA ARG A 146 17.62 -31.37 20.40
C ARG A 146 17.41 -29.98 20.99
N ARG A 147 16.72 -29.88 22.13
CA ARG A 147 16.53 -28.60 22.84
C ARG A 147 17.84 -28.03 23.36
N ILE A 148 18.75 -28.86 23.85
CA ILE A 148 20.08 -28.41 24.30
C ILE A 148 20.88 -27.86 23.12
N ILE A 149 20.96 -28.58 22.00
CA ILE A 149 21.69 -28.12 20.81
C ILE A 149 21.11 -26.79 20.30
N LEU A 150 19.78 -26.69 20.15
CA LEU A 150 19.13 -25.44 19.75
C LEU A 150 19.39 -24.31 20.75
N GLY A 151 19.38 -24.64 22.05
CA GLY A 151 19.71 -23.70 23.13
C GLY A 151 21.13 -23.16 22.99
N VAL A 152 22.12 -24.04 22.81
CA VAL A 152 23.53 -23.67 22.62
C VAL A 152 23.71 -22.83 21.36
N MET A 153 23.14 -23.25 20.23
CA MET A 153 23.20 -22.48 18.98
C MET A 153 22.56 -21.10 19.13
N CYS A 154 21.43 -21.00 19.83
CA CYS A 154 20.73 -19.75 20.08
C CYS A 154 21.54 -18.80 20.97
N VAL A 155 22.13 -19.33 22.05
CA VAL A 155 23.01 -18.56 22.94
C VAL A 155 24.25 -18.07 22.18
N PHE A 156 24.93 -18.95 21.45
CA PHE A 156 26.11 -18.58 20.66
C PHE A 156 25.79 -17.51 19.60
N SER A 157 24.68 -17.69 18.86
CA SER A 157 24.23 -16.73 17.85
C SER A 157 23.86 -15.38 18.48
N THR A 158 23.28 -15.39 19.69
CA THR A 158 22.93 -14.19 20.43
C THR A 158 24.18 -13.44 20.88
N ILE A 159 25.21 -14.15 21.38
CA ILE A 159 26.50 -13.55 21.74
C ILE A 159 27.15 -12.89 20.51
N LEU A 160 27.19 -13.59 19.38
CA LEU A 160 27.73 -13.03 18.13
C LEU A 160 26.94 -11.80 17.67
N ALA A 161 25.61 -11.87 17.71
CA ALA A 161 24.76 -10.73 17.35
C ALA A 161 25.02 -9.53 18.27
N LEU A 162 25.10 -9.75 19.59
CA LEU A 162 25.42 -8.72 20.57
C LEU A 162 26.78 -8.07 20.30
N LEU A 163 27.80 -8.86 19.95
CA LEU A 163 29.13 -8.35 19.60
C LEU A 163 29.06 -7.49 18.33
N CYS A 164 28.39 -7.96 17.27
CA CYS A 164 28.22 -7.20 16.02
C CYS A 164 27.42 -5.89 16.22
N ILE A 165 26.46 -5.88 17.14
CA ILE A 165 25.60 -4.73 17.41
C ILE A 165 26.32 -3.70 18.31
N SER A 166 26.97 -4.17 19.37
CA SER A 166 27.46 -3.29 20.45
C SER A 166 28.87 -2.75 20.24
N GLN A 167 29.71 -3.40 19.43
CA GLN A 167 31.10 -3.00 19.25
C GLN A 167 31.20 -1.59 18.63
N PRO A 168 31.82 -0.61 19.32
CA PRO A 168 32.01 0.72 18.77
C PRO A 168 33.03 0.66 17.62
N PHE A 169 32.66 1.20 16.46
CA PHE A 169 33.55 1.32 15.31
C PHE A 169 33.90 2.77 15.05
N ASP A 170 35.12 3.00 14.59
CA ASP A 170 35.47 4.23 13.90
C ASP A 170 34.69 4.34 12.58
N LEU A 171 34.65 5.55 12.00
CA LEU A 171 33.86 5.81 10.80
C LEU A 171 34.29 4.97 9.59
N SER A 172 35.58 4.64 9.47
CA SER A 172 36.09 3.86 8.34
C SER A 172 35.70 2.38 8.47
N SER A 173 35.84 1.81 9.67
CA SER A 173 35.39 0.44 9.98
C SER A 173 33.87 0.30 9.81
N GLN A 174 33.09 1.29 10.26
CA GLN A 174 31.65 1.32 10.06
C GLN A 174 31.28 1.34 8.57
N PHE A 175 31.97 2.17 7.77
CA PHE A 175 31.74 2.25 6.33
C PHE A 175 32.03 0.91 5.64
N VAL A 176 33.16 0.27 5.95
CA VAL A 176 33.52 -1.05 5.40
C VAL A 176 32.49 -2.11 5.80
N PHE A 177 32.11 -2.15 7.08
CA PHE A 177 31.12 -3.10 7.59
C PHE A 177 29.78 -3.00 6.85
N VAL A 178 29.26 -1.78 6.74
CA VAL A 178 28.01 -1.50 6.02
C VAL A 178 28.13 -1.87 4.53
N LEU A 179 29.25 -1.55 3.88
CA LEU A 179 29.46 -1.84 2.47
C LEU A 179 29.47 -3.36 2.21
N LEU A 180 30.09 -4.13 3.11
CA LEU A 180 30.11 -5.59 3.05
C LEU A 180 28.70 -6.17 3.24
N LEU A 181 27.97 -5.73 4.27
CA LEU A 181 26.59 -6.18 4.50
C LEU A 181 25.67 -5.83 3.33
N TRP A 182 25.84 -4.65 2.74
CA TRP A 182 25.11 -4.25 1.54
C TRP A 182 25.45 -5.17 0.36
N GLY A 183 26.72 -5.47 0.14
CA GLY A 183 27.17 -6.43 -0.88
C GLY A 183 26.51 -7.81 -0.71
N ILE A 184 26.51 -8.33 0.52
CA ILE A 184 25.84 -9.60 0.87
C ILE A 184 24.34 -9.51 0.59
N ALA A 185 23.66 -8.46 1.07
CA ALA A 185 22.24 -8.27 0.86
C ALA A 185 21.87 -8.23 -0.63
N MET A 186 22.69 -7.60 -1.48
CA MET A 186 22.46 -7.54 -2.92
C MET A 186 22.59 -8.90 -3.62
N VAL A 187 23.42 -9.81 -3.10
CA VAL A 187 23.52 -11.19 -3.56
C VAL A 187 22.32 -12.01 -3.08
N VAL A 188 22.08 -12.00 -1.77
CA VAL A 188 21.02 -12.79 -1.11
C VAL A 188 19.63 -12.40 -1.60
N ARG A 189 19.39 -11.12 -1.88
CA ARG A 189 18.09 -10.64 -2.40
C ARG A 189 17.67 -11.38 -3.69
N ARG A 190 18.61 -11.78 -4.54
CA ARG A 190 18.32 -12.43 -5.83
C ARG A 190 18.01 -13.93 -5.72
N ILE A 191 18.35 -14.55 -4.59
CA ILE A 191 18.10 -15.98 -4.36
C ILE A 191 16.60 -16.15 -4.10
N PRO A 192 15.88 -17.01 -4.85
CA PRO A 192 14.48 -17.32 -4.56
C PRO A 192 14.36 -18.19 -3.30
N GLY A 193 13.16 -18.24 -2.72
CA GLY A 193 12.86 -19.13 -1.59
C GLY A 193 13.01 -18.51 -0.21
N ARG A 194 12.53 -19.25 0.80
CA ARG A 194 12.30 -18.75 2.17
C ARG A 194 13.58 -18.44 2.94
N PHE A 195 14.62 -19.25 2.79
CA PHE A 195 15.92 -19.05 3.45
C PHE A 195 16.53 -17.67 3.14
N SER A 196 16.43 -17.25 1.88
CA SER A 196 16.93 -15.93 1.47
C SER A 196 16.19 -14.78 2.16
N SER A 197 14.88 -14.90 2.40
CA SER A 197 14.09 -13.91 3.12
C SER A 197 14.47 -13.85 4.60
N LEU A 198 14.71 -15.00 5.24
CA LEU A 198 15.19 -15.07 6.62
C LEU A 198 16.55 -14.40 6.78
N MET A 199 17.49 -14.67 5.85
CA MET A 199 18.81 -14.05 5.89
C MET A 199 18.74 -12.53 5.66
N MET A 200 17.84 -12.05 4.79
CA MET A 200 17.58 -10.61 4.66
C MET A 200 17.04 -9.99 5.95
N ILE A 201 16.13 -10.68 6.66
CA ILE A 201 15.63 -10.25 7.98
C ILE A 201 16.80 -10.14 8.98
N VAL A 202 17.66 -11.15 9.07
CA VAL A 202 18.82 -11.14 9.99
C VAL A 202 19.77 -9.98 9.67
N LEU A 203 20.09 -9.77 8.40
CA LEU A 203 20.94 -8.65 7.97
C LEU A 203 20.30 -7.29 8.32
N SER A 204 18.99 -7.15 8.05
CA SER A 204 18.24 -5.95 8.39
C SER A 204 18.22 -5.67 9.89
N LEU A 205 17.91 -6.69 10.70
CA LEU A 205 17.91 -6.58 12.15
C LEU A 205 19.29 -6.24 12.70
N THR A 206 20.36 -6.83 12.17
CA THR A 206 21.73 -6.53 12.61
C THR A 206 22.07 -5.06 12.42
N VAL A 207 21.83 -4.50 11.22
CA VAL A 207 22.09 -3.07 10.93
C VAL A 207 21.16 -2.17 11.75
N SER A 208 19.88 -2.54 11.88
CA SER A 208 18.89 -1.74 12.61
C SER A 208 19.14 -1.71 14.12
N CYS A 209 19.49 -2.85 14.72
CA CYS A 209 19.86 -2.91 16.13
C CYS A 209 21.16 -2.15 16.40
N ARG A 210 22.14 -2.24 15.50
CA ARG A 210 23.38 -1.44 15.60
C ARG A 210 23.09 0.06 15.52
N TYR A 211 22.17 0.48 14.64
CA TYR A 211 21.72 1.87 14.55
C TYR A 211 21.09 2.35 15.86
N ILE A 212 20.11 1.61 16.39
CA ILE A 212 19.42 1.99 17.63
C ILE A 212 20.39 1.96 18.82
N TRP A 213 21.28 0.99 18.89
CA TRP A 213 22.33 0.94 19.92
C TRP A 213 23.22 2.18 19.89
N TRP A 214 23.70 2.58 18.71
CA TRP A 214 24.47 3.82 18.52
C TRP A 214 23.67 5.06 18.96
N ARG A 215 22.37 5.11 18.66
CA ARG A 215 21.50 6.20 19.10
C ARG A 215 21.42 6.32 20.63
N TYR A 216 21.21 5.22 21.33
CA TYR A 216 21.15 5.19 22.80
C TYR A 216 22.49 5.56 23.47
N THR A 217 23.61 5.19 22.88
CA THR A 217 24.93 5.25 23.55
C THR A 217 25.75 6.49 23.22
N SER A 218 25.57 7.11 22.04
CA SER A 218 26.54 8.10 21.54
C SER A 218 25.95 9.38 20.96
N THR A 219 24.64 9.59 20.99
CA THR A 219 24.02 10.68 20.19
C THR A 219 23.09 11.63 20.96
N LEU A 220 22.91 11.42 22.27
CA LEU A 220 22.13 12.32 23.11
C LEU A 220 23.02 13.45 23.65
N ASN A 221 22.55 14.69 23.55
CA ASN A 221 23.19 15.83 24.17
C ASN A 221 22.63 16.02 25.59
N TRP A 222 23.45 15.75 26.62
CA TRP A 222 23.04 15.88 28.02
C TRP A 222 23.16 17.30 28.57
N ASP A 223 23.89 18.18 27.88
CA ASP A 223 24.24 19.51 28.37
C ASP A 223 23.19 20.57 28.02
N ASP A 224 22.38 20.36 26.98
CA ASP A 224 21.28 21.26 26.59
C ASP A 224 19.90 20.60 26.79
N PRO A 225 19.05 21.10 27.72
CA PRO A 225 17.74 20.53 27.99
C PRO A 225 16.80 20.50 26.77
N VAL A 226 16.84 21.50 25.89
CA VAL A 226 15.94 21.56 24.73
C VAL A 226 16.33 20.51 23.70
N SER A 227 17.63 20.40 23.41
CA SER A 227 18.20 19.34 22.57
C SER A 227 17.94 17.96 23.16
N LEU A 228 18.09 17.79 24.47
CA LEU A 228 17.83 16.51 25.15
C LEU A 228 16.37 16.08 25.01
N ILE A 229 15.41 16.97 25.29
CA ILE A 229 13.98 16.64 25.19
C ILE A 229 13.62 16.28 23.74
N CYS A 230 14.02 17.10 22.76
CA CYS A 230 13.74 16.82 21.36
C CYS A 230 14.43 15.53 20.88
N GLY A 231 15.66 15.28 21.33
CA GLY A 231 16.43 14.07 21.04
C GLY A 231 15.79 12.81 21.63
N LEU A 232 15.29 12.88 22.86
CA LEU A 232 14.56 11.79 23.52
C LEU A 232 13.22 11.50 22.85
N LEU A 233 12.49 12.54 22.41
CA LEU A 233 11.25 12.37 21.65
C LEU A 233 11.51 11.66 20.31
N LEU A 234 12.55 12.07 19.59
CA LEU A 234 12.96 11.39 18.35
C LEU A 234 13.40 9.94 18.65
N LEU A 235 14.23 9.71 19.66
CA LEU A 235 14.69 8.37 20.04
C LEU A 235 13.52 7.45 20.42
N ALA A 236 12.50 7.97 21.11
CA ALA A 236 11.29 7.22 21.43
C ALA A 236 10.50 6.84 20.17
N ALA A 237 10.37 7.76 19.21
CA ALA A 237 9.73 7.48 17.91
C ALA A 237 10.51 6.44 17.10
N GLU A 238 11.85 6.52 17.08
CA GLU A 238 12.73 5.56 16.41
C GLU A 238 12.69 4.19 17.07
N THR A 239 12.67 4.15 18.41
CA THR A 239 12.54 2.90 19.17
C THR A 239 11.20 2.24 18.89
N TYR A 240 10.12 3.00 18.85
CA TYR A 240 8.81 2.49 18.46
C TYR A 240 8.85 1.90 17.04
N ALA A 241 9.43 2.62 16.07
CA ALA A 241 9.52 2.15 14.69
C ALA A 241 10.36 0.86 14.59
N TRP A 242 11.47 0.78 15.35
CA TRP A 242 12.29 -0.42 15.46
C TRP A 242 11.54 -1.60 16.08
N VAL A 243 10.77 -1.38 17.17
CA VAL A 243 9.93 -2.43 17.77
C VAL A 243 8.94 -2.95 16.73
N VAL A 244 8.17 -2.07 16.08
CA VAL A 244 7.20 -2.46 15.05
C VAL A 244 7.88 -3.19 13.87
N LEU A 245 9.09 -2.80 13.48
CA LEU A 245 9.88 -3.51 12.47
C LEU A 245 10.20 -4.95 12.89
N VAL A 246 10.72 -5.13 14.12
CA VAL A 246 11.04 -6.46 14.67
C VAL A 246 9.78 -7.33 14.73
N LEU A 247 8.68 -6.78 15.26
CA LEU A 247 7.42 -7.49 15.38
C LEU A 247 6.82 -7.84 14.01
N GLY A 248 6.91 -6.93 13.04
CA GLY A 248 6.49 -7.16 11.65
C GLY A 248 7.29 -8.26 10.96
N TYR A 249 8.61 -8.33 11.20
CA TYR A 249 9.43 -9.44 10.70
C TYR A 249 9.07 -10.77 11.35
N PHE A 250 8.83 -10.79 12.67
CA PHE A 250 8.36 -12.01 13.35
C PHE A 250 7.02 -12.48 12.77
N GLN A 251 6.08 -11.57 12.58
CA GLN A 251 4.75 -11.88 12.03
C GLN A 251 4.83 -12.43 10.60
N THR A 252 5.74 -11.93 9.77
CA THR A 252 5.85 -12.28 8.35
C THR A 252 6.97 -13.27 8.03
N ILE A 253 7.56 -13.89 9.07
CA ILE A 253 8.72 -14.77 8.92
C ILE A 253 8.42 -16.00 8.05
N TRP A 254 7.19 -16.51 8.15
CA TRP A 254 6.79 -17.75 7.47
C TRP A 254 5.27 -17.80 7.20
N PRO A 255 4.75 -17.06 6.20
CA PRO A 255 3.34 -17.16 5.82
C PRO A 255 2.98 -18.58 5.37
N LEU A 256 1.86 -19.11 5.87
CA LEU A 256 1.49 -20.53 5.70
C LEU A 256 1.00 -20.85 4.29
N ASN A 257 0.38 -19.89 3.60
CA ASN A 257 -0.26 -20.10 2.29
C ASN A 257 -1.28 -21.26 2.33
N ARG A 258 -2.13 -21.29 3.36
CA ARG A 258 -3.10 -22.37 3.59
C ARG A 258 -3.96 -22.64 2.35
N GLN A 259 -4.02 -23.90 1.94
CA GLN A 259 -4.89 -24.35 0.85
C GLN A 259 -6.27 -24.78 1.37
N PRO A 260 -7.33 -24.70 0.56
CA PRO A 260 -8.63 -25.26 0.91
C PRO A 260 -8.53 -26.73 1.27
N ALA A 261 -9.24 -27.15 2.32
CA ALA A 261 -9.36 -28.55 2.70
C ALA A 261 -10.57 -29.17 2.01
N PRO A 262 -10.50 -30.45 1.59
CA PRO A 262 -11.63 -31.11 0.94
C PRO A 262 -12.81 -31.26 1.91
N MET A 263 -14.02 -31.12 1.37
CA MET A 263 -15.26 -31.44 2.07
C MET A 263 -15.53 -32.94 2.01
N PRO A 264 -16.25 -33.51 3.00
CA PRO A 264 -16.74 -34.89 2.89
C PRO A 264 -17.61 -35.08 1.64
N GLU A 265 -17.46 -36.22 0.96
CA GLU A 265 -18.23 -36.57 -0.24
C GLU A 265 -19.74 -36.66 0.04
N ASP A 266 -20.11 -37.19 1.22
CA ASP A 266 -21.50 -37.25 1.64
C ASP A 266 -22.02 -35.88 2.08
N VAL A 267 -22.80 -35.24 1.22
CA VAL A 267 -23.47 -33.95 1.45
C VAL A 267 -24.42 -34.00 2.66
N LYS A 268 -24.94 -35.18 3.03
CA LYS A 268 -25.78 -35.32 4.23
C LYS A 268 -24.99 -35.12 5.53
N SER A 269 -23.67 -35.28 5.50
CA SER A 269 -22.80 -35.00 6.66
C SER A 269 -22.48 -33.51 6.85
N TRP A 270 -22.82 -32.65 5.89
CA TRP A 270 -22.49 -31.23 5.94
C TRP A 270 -23.29 -30.52 7.06
N PRO A 271 -22.68 -29.55 7.78
CA PRO A 271 -23.33 -28.90 8.91
C PRO A 271 -24.43 -27.92 8.51
N THR A 272 -25.26 -27.54 9.49
CA THR A 272 -26.20 -26.42 9.38
C THR A 272 -25.50 -25.07 9.55
N ILE A 273 -25.85 -24.09 8.71
CA ILE A 273 -25.18 -22.79 8.62
C ILE A 273 -26.19 -21.66 8.74
N ASP A 274 -25.89 -20.68 9.60
CA ASP A 274 -26.57 -19.39 9.63
C ASP A 274 -25.70 -18.31 8.96
N ILE A 275 -26.15 -17.78 7.83
CA ILE A 275 -25.57 -16.60 7.19
C ILE A 275 -26.22 -15.35 7.78
N MET A 276 -25.42 -14.45 8.33
CA MET A 276 -25.88 -13.21 8.96
C MET A 276 -25.40 -11.99 8.18
N VAL A 277 -26.34 -11.15 7.77
CA VAL A 277 -26.09 -9.90 7.04
C VAL A 277 -26.66 -8.73 7.85
N PRO A 278 -25.85 -8.03 8.66
CA PRO A 278 -26.29 -6.88 9.42
C PRO A 278 -26.33 -5.61 8.58
N THR A 279 -27.34 -4.78 8.81
CA THR A 279 -27.51 -3.45 8.21
C THR A 279 -28.09 -2.48 9.24
N TYR A 280 -27.83 -1.19 9.07
CA TYR A 280 -28.38 -0.13 9.93
C TYR A 280 -29.05 0.98 9.11
N ASN A 281 -28.29 1.64 8.25
CA ASN A 281 -28.76 2.79 7.45
C ASN A 281 -28.39 2.68 5.97
N GLU A 282 -27.82 1.55 5.53
CA GLU A 282 -27.47 1.34 4.13
C GLU A 282 -28.71 1.19 3.26
N ASP A 283 -28.70 1.80 2.08
CA ASP A 283 -29.80 1.71 1.13
C ASP A 283 -30.05 0.26 0.68
N MET A 284 -31.32 -0.05 0.38
CA MET A 284 -31.75 -1.35 -0.13
C MET A 284 -30.94 -1.80 -1.37
N SER A 285 -30.54 -0.86 -2.23
CA SER A 285 -29.71 -1.14 -3.42
C SER A 285 -28.32 -1.68 -3.08
N VAL A 286 -27.78 -1.38 -1.89
CA VAL A 286 -26.49 -1.90 -1.40
C VAL A 286 -26.68 -3.30 -0.80
N VAL A 287 -27.79 -3.55 -0.12
CA VAL A 287 -28.03 -4.81 0.61
C VAL A 287 -28.51 -5.94 -0.31
N LYS A 288 -29.32 -5.62 -1.33
CA LYS A 288 -29.89 -6.59 -2.28
C LYS A 288 -28.84 -7.51 -2.91
N PRO A 289 -27.73 -7.01 -3.51
CA PRO A 289 -26.73 -7.87 -4.14
C PRO A 289 -26.16 -8.93 -3.19
N THR A 290 -25.89 -8.58 -1.94
CA THR A 290 -25.35 -9.49 -0.93
C THR A 290 -26.33 -10.61 -0.60
N ILE A 291 -27.60 -10.28 -0.40
CA ILE A 291 -28.66 -11.27 -0.13
C ILE A 291 -28.89 -12.19 -1.34
N TYR A 292 -28.96 -11.63 -2.54
CA TYR A 292 -29.15 -12.39 -3.78
C TYR A 292 -28.00 -13.36 -4.07
N ALA A 293 -26.77 -12.95 -3.75
CA ALA A 293 -25.61 -13.83 -3.82
C ALA A 293 -25.63 -14.92 -2.73
N ALA A 294 -26.01 -14.59 -1.50
CA ALA A 294 -26.13 -15.57 -0.41
C ALA A 294 -27.16 -16.68 -0.73
N LEU A 295 -28.27 -16.33 -1.38
CA LEU A 295 -29.29 -17.29 -1.86
C LEU A 295 -28.77 -18.29 -2.90
N GLY A 296 -27.62 -18.00 -3.52
CA GLY A 296 -26.98 -18.81 -4.56
C GLY A 296 -25.73 -19.56 -4.11
N ILE A 297 -25.44 -19.60 -2.80
CA ILE A 297 -24.32 -20.35 -2.27
C ILE A 297 -24.55 -21.86 -2.43
N ASP A 298 -23.50 -22.58 -2.81
CA ASP A 298 -23.55 -24.02 -3.09
C ASP A 298 -23.58 -24.84 -1.79
N TRP A 299 -24.75 -24.86 -1.15
CA TRP A 299 -25.05 -25.58 0.09
C TRP A 299 -26.47 -26.18 0.05
N PRO A 300 -26.74 -27.30 0.77
CA PRO A 300 -28.09 -27.83 0.91
C PRO A 300 -29.05 -26.79 1.49
N LYS A 301 -30.16 -26.54 0.78
CA LYS A 301 -31.12 -25.46 1.09
C LYS A 301 -31.73 -25.63 2.48
N GLU A 302 -32.01 -26.86 2.88
CA GLU A 302 -32.56 -27.23 4.18
C GLU A 302 -31.57 -27.04 5.35
N LYS A 303 -30.27 -26.87 5.05
CA LYS A 303 -29.21 -26.63 6.03
C LYS A 303 -28.68 -25.20 6.00
N LEU A 304 -29.25 -24.34 5.17
CA LEU A 304 -28.82 -22.97 4.98
C LEU A 304 -29.91 -22.00 5.43
N ASN A 305 -29.62 -21.24 6.49
CA ASN A 305 -30.48 -20.16 6.95
C ASN A 305 -29.82 -18.82 6.63
N ILE A 306 -30.54 -17.90 6.00
CA ILE A 306 -30.07 -16.54 5.72
C ILE A 306 -30.86 -15.58 6.60
N TRP A 307 -30.14 -14.73 7.31
CA TRP A 307 -30.67 -13.77 8.27
C TRP A 307 -30.30 -12.34 7.86
N LEU A 308 -31.30 -11.51 7.63
CA LEU A 308 -31.17 -10.06 7.47
C LEU A 308 -31.38 -9.40 8.84
N LEU A 309 -30.30 -8.82 9.38
CA LEU A 309 -30.30 -8.22 10.71
C LEU A 309 -30.40 -6.70 10.58
N ASP A 310 -31.62 -6.17 10.59
CA ASP A 310 -31.87 -4.76 10.36
C ASP A 310 -31.99 -3.99 11.67
N ASP A 311 -30.91 -3.33 12.06
CA ASP A 311 -30.84 -2.49 13.25
C ASP A 311 -31.50 -1.11 13.03
N GLY A 312 -31.95 -0.81 11.81
CA GLY A 312 -32.75 0.38 11.49
C GLY A 312 -34.26 0.20 11.67
N GLY A 313 -34.74 -1.05 11.82
CA GLY A 313 -36.16 -1.36 12.01
C GLY A 313 -37.06 -0.91 10.85
N ARG A 314 -36.57 -1.02 9.62
CA ARG A 314 -37.21 -0.51 8.39
C ARG A 314 -38.19 -1.55 7.82
N GLU A 315 -39.45 -1.16 7.66
CA GLU A 315 -40.51 -2.07 7.18
C GLU A 315 -40.23 -2.60 5.76
N GLU A 316 -39.68 -1.76 4.87
CA GLU A 316 -39.31 -2.17 3.51
C GLU A 316 -38.30 -3.33 3.49
N PHE A 317 -37.44 -3.44 4.52
CA PHE A 317 -36.48 -4.54 4.66
C PHE A 317 -37.14 -5.84 5.14
N ARG A 318 -38.20 -5.73 5.95
CA ARG A 318 -39.02 -6.89 6.36
C ARG A 318 -39.78 -7.45 5.17
N GLU A 319 -40.50 -6.59 4.44
CA GLU A 319 -41.24 -6.99 3.22
C GLU A 319 -40.31 -7.62 2.18
N PHE A 320 -39.11 -7.04 1.99
CA PHE A 320 -38.10 -7.61 1.13
C PHE A 320 -37.66 -9.00 1.58
N ALA A 321 -37.36 -9.18 2.87
CA ALA A 321 -36.95 -10.47 3.43
C ALA A 321 -38.01 -11.56 3.23
N GLU A 322 -39.29 -11.22 3.45
CA GLU A 322 -40.42 -12.11 3.21
C GLU A 322 -40.55 -12.48 1.73
N THR A 323 -40.43 -11.49 0.84
CA THR A 323 -40.52 -11.69 -0.62
C THR A 323 -39.45 -12.66 -1.15
N VAL A 324 -38.23 -12.60 -0.61
CA VAL A 324 -37.12 -13.45 -1.04
C VAL A 324 -36.97 -14.74 -0.22
N GLY A 325 -37.81 -14.93 0.81
CA GLY A 325 -37.85 -16.13 1.63
C GLY A 325 -36.69 -16.28 2.61
N ILE A 326 -36.22 -15.19 3.21
CA ILE A 326 -35.17 -15.21 4.25
C ILE A 326 -35.70 -14.76 5.60
N LYS A 327 -34.92 -14.98 6.66
CA LYS A 327 -35.31 -14.60 8.03
C LYS A 327 -34.96 -13.13 8.27
N TYR A 328 -35.87 -12.39 8.90
CA TYR A 328 -35.67 -11.00 9.29
C TYR A 328 -35.61 -10.88 10.81
N VAL A 329 -34.66 -10.08 11.32
CA VAL A 329 -34.59 -9.72 12.73
C VAL A 329 -34.32 -8.22 12.84
N ALA A 330 -35.13 -7.57 13.67
CA ALA A 330 -34.88 -6.22 14.16
C ALA A 330 -34.98 -6.21 15.69
N ARG A 331 -34.50 -5.14 16.32
CA ARG A 331 -34.51 -4.98 17.78
C ARG A 331 -34.94 -3.57 18.15
N THR A 332 -35.52 -3.43 19.34
CA THR A 332 -36.07 -2.17 19.85
C THR A 332 -35.01 -1.29 20.53
N THR A 333 -33.93 -1.89 21.04
CA THR A 333 -32.81 -1.18 21.68
C THR A 333 -31.53 -1.35 20.85
N HIS A 334 -30.86 -0.23 20.55
CA HIS A 334 -29.67 -0.20 19.69
C HIS A 334 -28.35 -0.27 20.48
N GLU A 335 -28.34 -1.07 21.56
CA GLU A 335 -27.17 -1.23 22.40
C GLU A 335 -26.06 -1.99 21.65
N HIS A 336 -24.81 -1.57 21.83
CA HIS A 336 -23.63 -2.25 21.27
C HIS A 336 -23.59 -2.38 19.73
N ALA A 337 -24.33 -1.55 18.99
CA ALA A 337 -24.27 -1.46 17.51
C ALA A 337 -24.28 -2.84 16.82
N LYS A 338 -23.41 -3.07 15.82
CA LYS A 338 -23.33 -4.32 15.05
C LYS A 338 -23.16 -5.57 15.92
N ALA A 339 -22.31 -5.53 16.94
CA ALA A 339 -22.09 -6.64 17.86
C ALA A 339 -23.38 -7.06 18.56
N GLY A 340 -24.11 -6.09 19.10
CA GLY A 340 -25.39 -6.33 19.76
C GLY A 340 -26.45 -6.86 18.79
N ASN A 341 -26.46 -6.39 17.53
CA ASN A 341 -27.39 -6.84 16.51
C ASN A 341 -27.17 -8.34 16.19
N ILE A 342 -25.91 -8.72 15.97
CA ILE A 342 -25.52 -10.12 15.75
C ILE A 342 -25.86 -10.97 16.98
N ASN A 343 -25.52 -10.52 18.19
CA ASN A 343 -25.84 -11.25 19.42
C ASN A 343 -27.34 -11.42 19.65
N ASN A 344 -28.17 -10.46 19.25
CA ASN A 344 -29.62 -10.59 19.29
C ASN A 344 -30.11 -11.70 18.35
N ALA A 345 -29.57 -11.76 17.14
CA ALA A 345 -29.88 -12.82 16.17
C ALA A 345 -29.39 -14.20 16.64
N LEU A 346 -28.21 -14.27 17.26
CA LEU A 346 -27.64 -15.51 17.78
C LEU A 346 -28.55 -16.17 18.85
N LYS A 347 -29.42 -15.43 19.54
CA LYS A 347 -30.40 -16.03 20.47
C LYS A 347 -31.47 -16.87 19.76
N GLN A 348 -31.72 -16.62 18.48
CA GLN A 348 -32.75 -17.28 17.66
C GLN A 348 -32.15 -18.24 16.63
N ALA A 349 -30.90 -18.01 16.25
CA ALA A 349 -30.15 -18.81 15.29
C ALA A 349 -29.63 -20.11 15.92
N THR A 350 -29.79 -21.24 15.24
CA THR A 350 -29.51 -22.59 15.78
C THR A 350 -28.51 -23.40 14.94
N GLY A 351 -27.89 -22.79 13.92
CA GLY A 351 -26.90 -23.42 13.08
C GLY A 351 -25.61 -23.75 13.82
N GLU A 352 -24.94 -24.81 13.39
CA GLU A 352 -23.66 -25.25 13.96
C GLU A 352 -22.52 -24.27 13.67
N PHE A 353 -22.62 -23.53 12.56
CA PHE A 353 -21.69 -22.46 12.21
C PHE A 353 -22.43 -21.19 11.78
N VAL A 354 -21.76 -20.07 11.97
CA VAL A 354 -22.26 -18.74 11.62
C VAL A 354 -21.30 -18.11 10.61
N ALA A 355 -21.81 -17.73 9.45
CA ALA A 355 -21.08 -16.94 8.46
C ALA A 355 -21.55 -15.48 8.53
N ILE A 356 -20.61 -14.54 8.63
CA ILE A 356 -20.94 -13.11 8.78
C ILE A 356 -20.44 -12.35 7.57
N PHE A 357 -21.33 -11.61 6.92
CA PHE A 357 -21.01 -10.67 5.84
C PHE A 357 -21.57 -9.30 6.17
N ASP A 358 -20.78 -8.24 6.02
CA ASP A 358 -21.36 -6.90 5.94
C ASP A 358 -22.31 -6.80 4.75
N CYS A 359 -23.32 -5.94 4.85
CA CYS A 359 -24.36 -5.81 3.82
C CYS A 359 -23.85 -5.41 2.44
N ASP A 360 -22.64 -4.85 2.34
CA ASP A 360 -21.96 -4.48 1.10
C ASP A 360 -21.02 -5.57 0.56
N HIS A 361 -20.77 -6.66 1.29
CA HIS A 361 -19.85 -7.73 0.89
C HIS A 361 -20.60 -8.88 0.21
N VAL A 362 -20.57 -8.90 -1.11
CA VAL A 362 -21.26 -9.88 -1.94
C VAL A 362 -20.47 -11.21 -1.96
N PRO A 363 -20.98 -12.31 -1.38
CA PRO A 363 -20.27 -13.59 -1.35
C PRO A 363 -20.27 -14.28 -2.71
N THR A 364 -19.25 -15.11 -2.93
CA THR A 364 -19.21 -16.06 -4.05
C THR A 364 -19.89 -17.36 -3.64
N ARG A 365 -20.41 -18.09 -4.63
CA ARG A 365 -21.13 -19.35 -4.41
C ARG A 365 -20.28 -20.44 -3.74
N SER A 366 -18.95 -20.38 -3.88
CA SER A 366 -17.98 -21.34 -3.33
C SER A 366 -17.57 -21.07 -1.88
N PHE A 367 -18.01 -19.96 -1.27
CA PHE A 367 -17.50 -19.48 0.03
C PHE A 367 -17.50 -20.57 1.12
N LEU A 368 -18.62 -21.26 1.32
CA LEU A 368 -18.75 -22.29 2.37
C LEU A 368 -17.90 -23.52 2.09
N GLN A 369 -17.84 -23.98 0.83
CA GLN A 369 -17.05 -25.17 0.46
C GLN A 369 -15.55 -24.94 0.64
N LEU A 370 -15.05 -23.74 0.33
CA LEU A 370 -13.63 -23.40 0.48
C LEU A 370 -13.21 -23.17 1.94
N THR A 371 -14.16 -22.88 2.84
CA THR A 371 -13.87 -22.57 4.24
C THR A 371 -14.15 -23.73 5.21
N LEU A 372 -15.25 -24.46 5.03
CA LEU A 372 -15.73 -25.43 6.03
C LEU A 372 -14.88 -26.70 6.17
N GLY A 373 -14.17 -27.13 5.12
CA GLY A 373 -13.35 -28.34 5.15
C GLY A 373 -12.34 -28.35 6.30
N TRP A 374 -11.82 -27.19 6.69
CA TRP A 374 -10.87 -27.07 7.79
C TRP A 374 -11.48 -27.32 9.17
N PHE A 375 -12.77 -27.04 9.38
CA PHE A 375 -13.44 -27.32 10.65
C PHE A 375 -13.67 -28.81 10.89
N PHE A 376 -13.61 -29.63 9.84
CA PHE A 376 -13.59 -31.09 9.95
C PHE A 376 -12.22 -31.61 10.36
N LYS A 377 -11.16 -31.02 9.79
CA LYS A 377 -9.75 -31.39 10.04
C LYS A 377 -9.26 -30.93 11.41
N ASP A 378 -9.63 -29.73 11.84
CA ASP A 378 -9.31 -29.17 13.15
C ASP A 378 -10.59 -28.93 13.96
N LYS A 379 -10.83 -29.80 14.94
CA LYS A 379 -12.00 -29.71 15.83
C LYS A 379 -11.92 -28.52 16.78
N LYS A 380 -10.73 -27.98 17.05
CA LYS A 380 -10.53 -26.76 17.85
C LYS A 380 -10.56 -25.49 17.02
N LEU A 381 -10.79 -25.57 15.70
CA LEU A 381 -10.98 -24.40 14.87
C LEU A 381 -12.27 -23.68 15.27
N GLY A 382 -12.11 -22.49 15.83
CA GLY A 382 -13.20 -21.61 16.22
C GLY A 382 -13.59 -20.62 15.12
N MET A 383 -12.64 -20.23 14.26
CA MET A 383 -12.86 -19.20 13.25
C MET A 383 -12.00 -19.40 11.99
N MET A 384 -12.60 -19.19 10.83
CA MET A 384 -11.96 -19.17 9.52
C MET A 384 -12.23 -17.83 8.82
N GLN A 385 -11.18 -17.05 8.55
CA GLN A 385 -11.26 -15.75 7.88
C GLN A 385 -10.82 -15.85 6.41
N THR A 386 -11.51 -15.12 5.53
CA THR A 386 -11.10 -14.90 4.13
C THR A 386 -10.77 -13.42 3.87
N PRO A 387 -10.08 -13.04 2.78
CA PRO A 387 -9.68 -11.67 2.50
C PRO A 387 -10.89 -10.76 2.30
N HIS A 388 -10.82 -9.51 2.77
CA HIS A 388 -11.72 -8.46 2.29
C HIS A 388 -11.20 -7.95 0.96
N HIS A 389 -11.95 -8.25 -0.10
CA HIS A 389 -11.67 -7.73 -1.43
C HIS A 389 -12.64 -6.58 -1.73
N PHE A 390 -12.15 -5.48 -2.30
CA PHE A 390 -12.98 -4.35 -2.70
C PHE A 390 -12.93 -4.20 -4.21
N PHE A 391 -14.10 -4.15 -4.85
CA PHE A 391 -14.18 -3.96 -6.30
C PHE A 391 -14.31 -2.48 -6.71
N SER A 392 -14.58 -1.59 -5.74
CA SER A 392 -14.49 -0.14 -5.92
C SER A 392 -13.13 0.41 -5.45
N PRO A 393 -12.62 1.49 -6.07
CA PRO A 393 -11.38 2.13 -5.66
C PRO A 393 -11.55 2.79 -4.29
N ASP A 394 -10.52 2.69 -3.43
CA ASP A 394 -10.43 3.54 -2.26
C ASP A 394 -10.11 5.01 -2.64
N PRO A 395 -10.28 5.99 -1.73
CA PRO A 395 -10.01 7.39 -2.06
C PRO A 395 -8.57 7.68 -2.49
N PHE A 396 -7.59 6.91 -2.03
CA PHE A 396 -6.20 7.06 -2.47
C PHE A 396 -6.04 6.61 -3.92
N GLU A 397 -6.57 5.44 -4.27
CA GLU A 397 -6.53 4.91 -5.63
C GLU A 397 -7.27 5.82 -6.61
N ARG A 398 -8.43 6.34 -6.20
CA ARG A 398 -9.28 7.20 -7.01
C ARG A 398 -8.67 8.58 -7.21
N ASN A 399 -8.36 9.29 -6.13
CA ASN A 399 -7.90 10.68 -6.18
C ASN A 399 -6.51 10.80 -6.81
N LEU A 400 -5.70 9.75 -6.73
CA LEU A 400 -4.37 9.71 -7.36
C LEU A 400 -4.37 9.10 -8.77
N GLY A 401 -5.51 8.57 -9.25
CA GLY A 401 -5.64 7.96 -10.58
C GLY A 401 -4.80 6.68 -10.75
N ARG A 402 -4.72 5.86 -9.69
CA ARG A 402 -3.84 4.67 -9.60
C ARG A 402 -4.60 3.36 -9.36
N PHE A 403 -5.93 3.36 -9.40
CA PHE A 403 -6.75 2.15 -9.27
C PHE A 403 -6.25 1.01 -10.16
N ARG A 404 -6.08 -0.18 -9.57
CA ARG A 404 -5.56 -1.41 -10.21
C ARG A 404 -4.14 -1.32 -10.80
N ARG A 405 -3.39 -0.23 -10.54
CA ARG A 405 -1.97 -0.10 -10.92
C ARG A 405 -1.03 -0.27 -9.74
N THR A 406 -1.47 0.19 -8.57
CA THR A 406 -0.77 0.07 -7.30
C THR A 406 -1.65 -0.73 -6.35
N PRO A 407 -1.09 -1.65 -5.55
CA PRO A 407 -1.85 -2.32 -4.50
C PRO A 407 -2.49 -1.32 -3.54
N ASN A 408 -3.75 -1.52 -3.18
CA ASN A 408 -4.46 -0.69 -2.21
C ASN A 408 -3.92 -0.92 -0.78
N GLU A 409 -4.36 -0.10 0.17
CA GLU A 409 -3.88 -0.19 1.55
C GLU A 409 -4.14 -1.58 2.18
N GLY A 410 -5.37 -2.10 2.04
CA GLY A 410 -5.79 -3.36 2.63
C GLY A 410 -5.04 -4.59 2.10
N THR A 411 -4.44 -4.49 0.90
CA THR A 411 -3.76 -5.61 0.24
C THR A 411 -2.59 -6.15 1.07
N LEU A 412 -1.87 -5.30 1.82
CA LEU A 412 -0.81 -5.76 2.71
C LEU A 412 -1.36 -6.63 3.86
N PHE A 413 -2.47 -6.18 4.46
CA PHE A 413 -3.06 -6.84 5.62
C PHE A 413 -3.70 -8.18 5.25
N TYR A 414 -4.61 -8.18 4.27
CA TYR A 414 -5.28 -9.40 3.80
C TYR A 414 -4.40 -10.25 2.87
N GLY A 415 -3.30 -9.72 2.35
CA GLY A 415 -2.34 -10.49 1.57
C GLY A 415 -1.36 -11.24 2.46
N LEU A 416 -0.44 -10.50 3.08
CA LEU A 416 0.70 -11.09 3.77
C LEU A 416 0.49 -11.21 5.28
N LEU A 417 -0.06 -10.18 5.93
CA LEU A 417 -0.06 -10.12 7.40
C LEU A 417 -1.00 -11.13 8.05
N GLN A 418 -2.22 -11.33 7.52
CA GLN A 418 -3.15 -12.34 8.03
C GLN A 418 -2.66 -13.77 7.79
N ASP A 419 -2.00 -14.02 6.65
CA ASP A 419 -1.37 -15.31 6.34
C ASP A 419 -0.11 -15.56 7.19
N GLY A 420 0.62 -14.50 7.54
CA GLY A 420 1.68 -14.54 8.55
C GLY A 420 1.15 -14.83 9.96
N ASN A 421 -0.01 -14.26 10.32
CA ASN A 421 -0.68 -14.55 11.59
C ASN A 421 -1.21 -15.99 11.68
N ASP A 422 -1.63 -16.57 10.56
CA ASP A 422 -2.10 -17.97 10.51
C ASP A 422 -1.02 -18.94 10.97
N MET A 423 0.26 -18.67 10.67
CA MET A 423 1.42 -19.43 11.19
C MET A 423 1.44 -19.51 12.71
N TRP A 424 1.00 -18.43 13.36
CA TRP A 424 1.07 -18.26 14.81
C TRP A 424 -0.26 -18.53 15.51
N ASP A 425 -1.26 -19.06 14.78
CA ASP A 425 -2.62 -19.28 15.30
C ASP A 425 -3.21 -17.97 15.88
N ALA A 426 -3.00 -16.87 15.15
CA ALA A 426 -3.30 -15.50 15.59
C ALA A 426 -4.09 -14.70 14.53
N THR A 427 -4.78 -15.37 13.61
CA THR A 427 -5.62 -14.73 12.59
C THR A 427 -6.78 -14.00 13.26
N PHE A 428 -7.03 -12.76 12.83
CA PHE A 428 -8.13 -11.95 13.36
C PHE A 428 -9.40 -12.15 12.53
N PHE A 429 -10.53 -12.20 13.22
CA PHE A 429 -11.84 -11.92 12.66
C PHE A 429 -11.92 -10.42 12.34
N CYS A 430 -12.27 -10.10 11.10
CA CYS A 430 -12.34 -8.73 10.59
C CYS A 430 -13.79 -8.25 10.39
N GLY A 431 -14.74 -8.82 11.12
CA GLY A 431 -16.14 -8.37 11.12
C GLY A 431 -16.98 -8.88 9.95
N SER A 432 -16.37 -9.35 8.87
CA SER A 432 -17.04 -9.83 7.65
C SER A 432 -16.18 -10.91 6.98
N CYS A 433 -16.76 -11.67 6.06
CA CYS A 433 -16.09 -12.69 5.24
C CYS A 433 -15.45 -13.80 6.08
N ALA A 434 -16.11 -14.22 7.15
CA ALA A 434 -15.63 -15.25 8.06
C ALA A 434 -16.72 -16.25 8.44
N VAL A 435 -16.28 -17.47 8.76
CA VAL A 435 -17.11 -18.52 9.35
C VAL A 435 -16.63 -18.75 10.78
N LEU A 436 -17.57 -18.80 11.72
CA LEU A 436 -17.31 -19.03 13.14
C LEU A 436 -18.08 -20.25 13.61
N ARG A 437 -17.44 -21.06 14.46
CA ARG A 437 -18.08 -22.20 15.11
C ARG A 437 -19.03 -21.69 16.20
N ARG A 438 -20.29 -22.15 16.17
CA ARG A 438 -21.32 -21.66 17.09
C ARG A 438 -20.97 -21.93 18.56
N THR A 439 -20.52 -23.14 18.87
CA THR A 439 -20.12 -23.52 20.23
C THR A 439 -18.98 -22.65 20.77
N ALA A 440 -18.01 -22.31 19.92
CA ALA A 440 -16.89 -21.45 20.29
C ALA A 440 -17.37 -20.02 20.59
N LEU A 441 -18.33 -19.50 19.81
CA LEU A 441 -18.95 -18.21 20.07
C LEU A 441 -19.75 -18.19 21.39
N ASP A 442 -20.56 -19.20 21.64
CA ASP A 442 -21.37 -19.27 22.86
C ASP A 442 -20.48 -19.34 24.12
N GLU A 443 -19.36 -20.06 24.08
CA GLU A 443 -18.40 -20.14 25.19
C GLU A 443 -17.74 -18.80 25.56
N VAL A 444 -17.60 -17.88 24.59
CA VAL A 444 -17.04 -16.54 24.81
C VAL A 444 -18.10 -15.46 25.03
N GLY A 445 -19.39 -15.84 25.05
CA GLY A 445 -20.52 -14.94 25.26
C GLY A 445 -20.99 -14.22 23.99
N GLY A 446 -20.76 -14.79 22.82
CA GLY A 446 -21.08 -14.20 21.51
C GLY A 446 -19.99 -13.25 21.01
N ILE A 447 -20.40 -12.28 20.20
CA ILE A 447 -19.54 -11.20 19.71
C ILE A 447 -19.25 -10.23 20.87
N ALA A 448 -17.99 -9.84 21.06
CA ALA A 448 -17.57 -8.90 22.11
C ALA A 448 -18.26 -7.53 21.97
N VAL A 449 -18.49 -6.83 23.08
CA VAL A 449 -19.32 -5.59 23.10
C VAL A 449 -18.66 -4.40 23.80
N GLU A 450 -17.50 -4.63 24.43
CA GLU A 450 -16.81 -3.69 25.30
C GLU A 450 -15.97 -2.67 24.52
N THR A 451 -15.60 -3.01 23.30
CA THR A 451 -14.78 -2.16 22.43
C THR A 451 -15.48 -1.91 21.10
N VAL A 452 -15.04 -0.87 20.39
CA VAL A 452 -15.64 -0.45 19.11
C VAL A 452 -15.18 -1.33 17.94
N THR A 453 -14.21 -2.22 18.18
CA THR A 453 -13.71 -3.23 17.24
C THR A 453 -14.04 -4.59 17.82
N GLU A 454 -15.33 -4.91 17.80
CA GLU A 454 -15.90 -6.12 18.37
C GLU A 454 -15.29 -7.41 17.79
N ASP A 455 -14.89 -7.33 16.54
CA ASP A 455 -14.41 -8.42 15.71
C ASP A 455 -13.05 -8.95 16.18
N ALA A 456 -12.07 -8.05 16.24
CA ALA A 456 -10.73 -8.35 16.74
C ALA A 456 -10.76 -8.75 18.22
N HIS A 457 -11.65 -8.12 19.01
CA HIS A 457 -11.82 -8.47 20.42
C HIS A 457 -12.42 -9.86 20.60
N THR A 458 -13.38 -10.26 19.76
CA THR A 458 -13.93 -11.62 19.76
C THR A 458 -12.85 -12.66 19.47
N SER A 459 -11.96 -12.38 18.52
CA SER A 459 -10.82 -13.26 18.21
C SER A 459 -9.91 -13.47 19.41
N LEU A 460 -9.59 -12.38 20.13
CA LEU A 460 -8.76 -12.42 21.33
C LEU A 460 -9.38 -13.31 22.41
N ARG A 461 -10.71 -13.24 22.59
CA ARG A 461 -11.45 -14.08 23.54
C ARG A 461 -11.41 -15.55 23.15
N LEU A 462 -11.63 -15.86 21.87
CA LEU A 462 -11.57 -17.21 21.35
C LEU A 462 -10.19 -17.84 21.61
N HIS A 463 -9.11 -17.14 21.24
CA HIS A 463 -7.74 -17.64 21.46
C HIS A 463 -7.41 -17.82 22.94
N ARG A 464 -7.90 -16.93 23.81
CA ARG A 464 -7.71 -17.07 25.27
C ARG A 464 -8.40 -18.29 25.87
N ARG A 465 -9.50 -18.74 25.26
CA ARG A 465 -10.18 -19.99 25.61
C ARG A 465 -9.56 -21.21 24.92
N GLY A 466 -8.49 -21.02 24.14
CA GLY A 466 -7.74 -22.09 23.49
C GLY A 466 -8.35 -22.60 22.18
N TRP A 467 -9.34 -21.88 21.63
CA TRP A 467 -9.79 -22.09 20.25
C TRP A 467 -8.72 -21.62 19.28
N THR A 468 -8.62 -22.29 18.13
CA THR A 468 -7.69 -21.92 17.05
C THR A 468 -8.39 -21.07 16.00
N SER A 469 -7.61 -20.34 15.21
CA SER A 469 -8.08 -19.57 14.04
C SER A 469 -7.30 -19.94 12.79
N ALA A 470 -7.93 -19.80 11.62
CA ALA A 470 -7.29 -20.02 10.34
C ALA A 470 -7.59 -18.91 9.33
N TYR A 471 -6.67 -18.75 8.37
CA TYR A 471 -6.83 -17.83 7.24
C TYR A 471 -6.69 -18.57 5.92
N ILE A 472 -7.59 -18.33 4.97
CA ILE A 472 -7.42 -18.76 3.57
C ILE A 472 -7.32 -17.52 2.72
N ARG A 473 -6.17 -17.31 2.07
CA ARG A 473 -5.92 -16.16 1.20
C ARG A 473 -6.54 -16.34 -0.20
N ILE A 474 -7.83 -16.59 -0.25
CA ILE A 474 -8.63 -16.64 -1.49
C ILE A 474 -9.81 -15.70 -1.30
N PRO A 475 -9.93 -14.60 -2.06
CA PRO A 475 -11.10 -13.74 -2.02
C PRO A 475 -12.38 -14.54 -2.32
N GLN A 476 -13.32 -14.54 -1.37
CA GLN A 476 -14.59 -15.27 -1.50
C GLN A 476 -15.81 -14.38 -1.33
N ALA A 477 -15.60 -13.08 -1.13
CA ALA A 477 -16.61 -12.04 -1.19
C ALA A 477 -15.97 -10.72 -1.61
N ALA A 478 -16.76 -9.81 -2.17
CA ALA A 478 -16.27 -8.50 -2.61
C ALA A 478 -17.18 -7.38 -2.12
N GLY A 479 -16.57 -6.36 -1.51
CA GLY A 479 -17.26 -5.22 -0.90
C GLY A 479 -17.03 -3.90 -1.62
N LEU A 480 -17.66 -2.85 -1.09
CA LEU A 480 -17.45 -1.46 -1.49
C LEU A 480 -16.44 -0.78 -0.55
N ALA A 481 -15.41 -0.17 -1.12
CA ALA A 481 -14.53 0.77 -0.43
C ALA A 481 -15.27 2.09 -0.12
N THR A 482 -14.73 2.85 0.83
CA THR A 482 -15.28 4.15 1.26
C THR A 482 -15.31 5.17 0.13
N GLU A 483 -16.43 5.88 -0.02
CA GLU A 483 -16.65 6.81 -1.14
C GLU A 483 -15.96 8.16 -1.01
N SER A 484 -15.48 8.55 0.18
CA SER A 484 -14.74 9.78 0.39
C SER A 484 -13.56 9.56 1.33
N LEU A 485 -12.56 10.44 1.25
CA LEU A 485 -11.44 10.48 2.17
C LEU A 485 -11.91 10.74 3.61
N SER A 486 -12.95 11.54 3.80
CA SER A 486 -13.56 11.79 5.11
C SER A 486 -14.13 10.53 5.74
N ALA A 487 -14.88 9.74 4.98
CA ALA A 487 -15.40 8.45 5.43
C ALA A 487 -14.26 7.46 5.70
N HIS A 488 -13.24 7.44 4.85
CA HIS A 488 -12.06 6.59 5.01
C HIS A 488 -11.29 6.89 6.31
N ILE A 489 -10.99 8.17 6.56
CA ILE A 489 -10.34 8.61 7.80
C ILE A 489 -11.21 8.29 9.01
N GLY A 490 -12.52 8.55 8.93
CA GLY A 490 -13.47 8.21 9.99
C GLY A 490 -13.47 6.72 10.35
N GLN A 491 -13.42 5.84 9.35
CA GLN A 491 -13.30 4.39 9.56
C GLN A 491 -11.98 4.03 10.24
N ARG A 492 -10.84 4.57 9.78
CA ARG A 492 -9.51 4.30 10.35
C ARG A 492 -9.35 4.84 11.78
N ILE A 493 -9.91 6.00 12.10
CA ILE A 493 -9.97 6.52 13.49
C ILE A 493 -10.67 5.52 14.40
N ARG A 494 -11.79 4.94 13.93
CA ARG A 494 -12.57 3.97 14.71
C ARG A 494 -11.76 2.71 14.99
N TRP A 495 -11.13 2.15 13.96
CA TRP A 495 -10.27 0.97 14.09
C TRP A 495 -9.08 1.22 15.02
N ALA A 496 -8.40 2.36 14.84
CA ALA A 496 -7.28 2.75 15.68
C ALA A 496 -7.68 2.90 17.16
N ARG A 497 -8.82 3.56 17.42
CA ARG A 497 -9.37 3.69 18.77
C ARG A 497 -9.69 2.32 19.37
N GLY A 498 -10.41 1.46 18.65
CA GLY A 498 -10.84 0.15 19.14
C GLY A 498 -9.66 -0.77 19.47
N MET A 499 -8.66 -0.85 18.58
CA MET A 499 -7.47 -1.67 18.82
C MET A 499 -6.67 -1.21 20.05
N VAL A 500 -6.55 0.10 20.27
CA VAL A 500 -5.90 0.63 21.48
C VAL A 500 -6.75 0.42 22.74
N GLN A 501 -8.09 0.47 22.63
CA GLN A 501 -8.98 0.10 23.73
C GLN A 501 -8.76 -1.37 24.13
N ILE A 502 -8.68 -2.29 23.17
CA ILE A 502 -8.38 -3.71 23.45
C ILE A 502 -7.00 -3.84 24.12
N PHE A 503 -5.99 -3.14 23.60
CA PHE A 503 -4.65 -3.14 24.17
C PHE A 503 -4.63 -2.70 25.64
N ARG A 504 -5.45 -1.71 25.99
CA ARG A 504 -5.51 -1.17 27.34
C ARG A 504 -6.40 -1.98 28.29
N LEU A 505 -7.61 -2.33 27.85
CA LEU A 505 -8.63 -2.99 28.67
C LEU A 505 -8.36 -4.49 28.84
N ASP A 506 -8.06 -5.17 27.72
CA ASP A 506 -7.93 -6.62 27.73
C ASP A 506 -6.46 -7.08 27.72
N ASN A 507 -5.54 -6.22 27.28
CA ASN A 507 -4.08 -6.38 27.35
C ASN A 507 -3.55 -7.74 26.85
N PRO A 508 -3.21 -7.85 25.56
CA PRO A 508 -2.73 -9.11 25.00
C PRO A 508 -1.37 -9.54 25.56
N LEU A 509 -0.52 -8.63 26.05
CA LEU A 509 0.84 -8.94 26.49
C LEU A 509 0.86 -9.69 27.82
N PHE A 510 0.05 -9.28 28.79
CA PHE A 510 0.10 -9.83 30.16
C PHE A 510 -1.13 -10.64 30.56
N GLY A 511 -2.24 -10.59 29.82
CA GLY A 511 -3.43 -11.37 30.17
C GLY A 511 -3.24 -12.88 29.99
N LYS A 512 -3.98 -13.69 30.74
CA LYS A 512 -3.86 -15.17 30.70
C LYS A 512 -4.46 -15.76 29.42
N GLY A 513 -4.10 -17.00 29.09
CA GLY A 513 -4.74 -17.79 28.03
C GLY A 513 -4.11 -17.72 26.63
N LEU A 514 -3.18 -16.78 26.37
CA LEU A 514 -2.51 -16.68 25.06
C LEU A 514 -1.11 -17.30 25.04
N LYS A 515 -0.76 -17.93 23.92
CA LYS A 515 0.60 -18.36 23.57
C LYS A 515 1.51 -17.14 23.33
N LEU A 516 2.82 -17.26 23.57
CA LEU A 516 3.77 -16.15 23.38
C LEU A 516 3.71 -15.56 21.96
N ALA A 517 3.65 -16.40 20.93
CA ALA A 517 3.54 -15.95 19.54
C ALA A 517 2.26 -15.15 19.28
N GLN A 518 1.11 -15.61 19.81
CA GLN A 518 -0.16 -14.87 19.73
C GLN A 518 -0.03 -13.50 20.41
N ARG A 519 0.57 -13.43 21.60
CA ARG A 519 0.80 -12.15 22.31
C ARG A 519 1.56 -11.15 21.44
N ILE A 520 2.60 -11.64 20.75
CA ILE A 520 3.42 -10.82 19.86
C ILE A 520 2.60 -10.35 18.65
N CYS A 521 1.85 -11.23 17.99
CA CYS A 521 0.99 -10.86 16.85
C CYS A 521 -0.09 -9.83 17.22
N TYR A 522 -0.80 -10.03 18.33
CA TYR A 522 -1.78 -9.08 18.83
C TYR A 522 -1.14 -7.74 19.23
N ALA A 523 0.01 -7.78 19.91
CA ALA A 523 0.74 -6.57 20.26
C ALA A 523 1.19 -5.79 19.02
N ASN A 524 1.69 -6.47 17.98
CA ASN A 524 2.07 -5.80 16.75
C ASN A 524 0.89 -5.09 16.08
N ALA A 525 -0.25 -5.79 15.94
CA ALA A 525 -1.45 -5.24 15.33
C ALA A 525 -1.97 -4.00 16.08
N MET A 526 -1.94 -4.03 17.42
CA MET A 526 -2.38 -2.90 18.24
C MET A 526 -1.38 -1.75 18.25
N LEU A 527 -0.07 -2.06 18.36
CA LEU A 527 0.99 -1.06 18.34
C LEU A 527 0.98 -0.30 17.01
N HIS A 528 0.73 -0.95 15.88
CA HIS A 528 0.68 -0.31 14.56
C HIS A 528 -0.24 0.93 14.51
N PHE A 529 -1.36 0.92 15.23
CA PHE A 529 -2.29 2.05 15.29
C PHE A 529 -1.78 3.24 16.12
N LEU A 530 -0.73 3.08 16.92
CA LEU A 530 -0.05 4.16 17.64
C LEU A 530 1.00 4.90 16.79
N SER A 531 1.16 4.54 15.51
CA SER A 531 2.15 5.12 14.59
C SER A 531 1.94 6.60 14.30
N GLY A 532 0.75 7.15 14.59
CA GLY A 532 0.43 8.56 14.37
C GLY A 532 1.37 9.53 15.09
N ILE A 533 1.71 9.27 16.37
CA ILE A 533 2.64 10.13 17.12
C ILE A 533 4.06 10.08 16.54
N PRO A 534 4.70 8.89 16.38
CA PRO A 534 6.01 8.78 15.74
C PRO A 534 6.08 9.46 14.38
N ARG A 535 5.03 9.31 13.55
CA ARG A 535 4.98 9.94 12.22
C ARG A 535 5.01 11.46 12.29
N LEU A 536 4.26 12.08 13.22
CA LEU A 536 4.29 13.53 13.44
C LEU A 536 5.65 14.00 13.97
N ILE A 537 6.30 13.21 14.83
CA ILE A 537 7.66 13.49 15.31
C ILE A 537 8.64 13.48 14.14
N PHE A 538 8.62 12.46 13.27
CA PHE A 538 9.49 12.42 12.08
C PHE A 538 9.28 13.59 11.12
N LEU A 539 8.04 14.03 10.93
CA LEU A 539 7.72 15.19 10.08
C LEU A 539 8.17 16.53 10.65
N THR A 540 8.46 16.61 11.95
CA THR A 540 8.84 17.84 12.66
C THR A 540 10.26 17.82 13.22
N ALA A 541 10.90 16.65 13.33
CA ALA A 541 12.25 16.50 13.90
C ALA A 541 13.30 17.38 13.23
N PRO A 542 13.40 17.48 11.88
CA PRO A 542 14.37 18.38 11.24
C PRO A 542 14.15 19.87 11.59
N LEU A 543 12.91 20.24 11.94
CA LEU A 543 12.55 21.62 12.30
C LEU A 543 13.06 21.99 13.69
N ALA A 544 13.28 21.02 14.58
CA ALA A 544 13.86 21.29 15.90
C ALA A 544 15.25 21.93 15.77
N PHE A 545 16.09 21.40 14.88
CA PHE A 545 17.40 21.98 14.59
C PHE A 545 17.28 23.30 13.82
N LEU A 546 16.48 23.34 12.75
CA LEU A 546 16.42 24.51 11.85
C LEU A 546 15.76 25.74 12.51
N LEU A 547 14.71 25.54 13.29
CA LEU A 547 13.93 26.62 13.93
C LEU A 547 14.44 26.94 15.33
N MET A 548 14.70 25.93 16.16
CA MET A 548 15.01 26.12 17.59
C MET A 548 16.49 25.96 17.92
N HIS A 549 17.32 25.63 16.92
CA HIS A 549 18.73 25.30 17.12
C HIS A 549 18.98 24.11 18.05
N ALA A 550 18.00 23.20 18.17
CA ALA A 550 18.09 22.02 19.03
C ALA A 550 18.80 20.86 18.31
N TYR A 551 19.90 20.39 18.88
CA TYR A 551 20.70 19.26 18.40
C TYR A 551 20.04 17.92 18.79
N ILE A 552 19.08 17.48 17.99
CA ILE A 552 18.33 16.22 18.20
C ILE A 552 19.17 14.93 18.04
N ILE A 553 20.26 15.02 17.28
CA ILE A 553 21.27 13.96 17.13
C ILE A 553 22.63 14.64 17.26
N PHE A 554 23.28 14.45 18.41
CA PHE A 554 24.58 15.03 18.70
C PHE A 554 25.70 14.17 18.10
N ALA A 555 25.85 14.24 16.77
CA ALA A 555 26.88 13.51 16.04
C ALA A 555 27.25 14.23 14.73
N PRO A 556 28.46 14.04 14.19
CA PRO A 556 28.83 14.57 12.89
C PRO A 556 27.90 14.04 11.78
N ALA A 557 27.61 14.89 10.78
CA ALA A 557 26.72 14.53 9.67
C ALA A 557 27.13 13.24 8.94
N LEU A 558 28.44 12.97 8.82
CA LEU A 558 28.96 11.74 8.22
C LEU A 558 28.63 10.50 9.07
N ALA A 559 28.70 10.59 10.40
CA ALA A 559 28.30 9.49 11.28
C ALA A 559 26.80 9.18 11.12
N ILE A 560 25.96 10.22 11.12
CA ILE A 560 24.52 10.08 10.88
C ILE A 560 24.27 9.35 9.56
N ALA A 561 24.93 9.76 8.47
CA ALA A 561 24.79 9.11 7.18
C ALA A 561 25.20 7.62 7.20
N LEU A 562 26.30 7.27 7.87
CA LEU A 562 26.84 5.90 7.94
C LEU A 562 26.02 4.94 8.82
N TYR A 563 25.13 5.44 9.66
CA TYR A 563 24.28 4.62 10.51
C TYR A 563 22.81 4.63 10.04
N VAL A 564 22.28 5.79 9.67
CA VAL A 564 20.87 5.95 9.25
C VAL A 564 20.62 5.38 7.86
N ILE A 565 21.43 5.75 6.86
CA ILE A 565 21.20 5.34 5.47
C ILE A 565 21.24 3.82 5.32
N PRO A 566 22.23 3.09 5.90
CA PRO A 566 22.27 1.63 5.81
C PRO A 566 21.06 0.97 6.46
N HIS A 567 20.61 1.48 7.61
CA HIS A 567 19.40 0.99 8.27
C HIS A 567 18.17 1.12 7.36
N ILE A 568 17.96 2.31 6.77
CA ILE A 568 16.83 2.55 5.86
C ILE A 568 16.94 1.66 4.61
N VAL A 569 18.14 1.54 4.02
CA VAL A 569 18.36 0.72 2.82
C VAL A 569 18.10 -0.75 3.11
N HIS A 570 18.65 -1.32 4.19
CA HIS A 570 18.47 -2.73 4.52
C HIS A 570 17.03 -3.07 4.89
N SER A 571 16.37 -2.22 5.69
CA SER A 571 14.97 -2.41 6.06
C SER A 571 14.04 -2.30 4.84
N SER A 572 14.25 -1.31 3.97
CA SER A 572 13.51 -1.14 2.72
C SER A 572 13.73 -2.29 1.73
N LEU A 573 14.98 -2.75 1.54
CA LEU A 573 15.29 -3.89 0.67
C LEU A 573 14.63 -5.19 1.15
N THR A 574 14.65 -5.43 2.46
CA THR A 574 14.02 -6.59 3.08
C THR A 574 12.50 -6.54 2.95
N ASN A 575 11.90 -5.38 3.24
CA ASN A 575 10.46 -5.16 3.06
C ASN A 575 10.03 -5.30 1.59
N SER A 576 10.79 -4.75 0.64
CA SER A 576 10.49 -4.89 -0.79
C SER A 576 10.52 -6.36 -1.24
N LYS A 577 11.44 -7.19 -0.71
CA LYS A 577 11.47 -8.63 -1.00
C LYS A 577 10.27 -9.38 -0.42
N ILE A 578 9.89 -9.08 0.83
CA ILE A 578 8.85 -9.80 1.57
C ILE A 578 7.44 -9.32 1.17
N GLN A 579 7.27 -8.00 1.08
CA GLN A 579 5.98 -7.33 0.98
C GLN A 579 5.73 -6.70 -0.41
N GLY A 580 6.72 -6.66 -1.30
CA GLY A 580 6.67 -5.88 -2.55
C GLY A 580 5.53 -6.23 -3.51
N LYS A 581 4.96 -7.44 -3.42
CA LYS A 581 3.75 -7.81 -4.17
C LYS A 581 2.47 -7.15 -3.64
N TYR A 582 2.45 -6.85 -2.34
CA TYR A 582 1.27 -6.35 -1.63
C TYR A 582 1.35 -4.87 -1.27
N ARG A 583 2.57 -4.31 -1.23
CA ARG A 583 2.80 -2.90 -0.93
C ARG A 583 4.05 -2.41 -1.64
N HIS A 584 3.88 -1.39 -2.47
CA HIS A 584 5.01 -0.73 -3.13
C HIS A 584 5.75 0.18 -2.16
N SER A 585 7.07 0.32 -2.37
CA SER A 585 7.94 1.11 -1.49
C SER A 585 7.48 2.56 -1.39
N PHE A 586 7.66 3.17 -0.20
CA PHE A 586 7.31 4.57 0.13
C PHE A 586 5.81 4.93 0.09
N TRP A 587 4.93 4.11 -0.50
CA TRP A 587 3.49 4.37 -0.49
C TRP A 587 2.91 4.35 0.92
N SER A 588 3.37 3.44 1.78
CA SER A 588 2.97 3.37 3.20
C SER A 588 3.16 4.70 3.91
N GLU A 589 4.19 5.46 3.56
CA GLU A 589 4.47 6.75 4.16
C GLU A 589 3.41 7.80 3.87
N ILE A 590 2.82 7.77 2.67
CA ILE A 590 1.71 8.66 2.31
C ILE A 590 0.46 8.27 3.10
N TYR A 591 0.11 6.98 3.11
CA TYR A 591 -1.04 6.47 3.88
C TYR A 591 -0.92 6.83 5.37
N GLU A 592 0.23 6.55 5.98
CA GLU A 592 0.49 6.86 7.39
C GLU A 592 0.48 8.36 7.65
N THR A 593 1.03 9.19 6.74
CA THR A 593 1.04 10.65 6.91
C THR A 593 -0.38 11.23 6.87
N VAL A 594 -1.23 10.76 5.97
CA VAL A 594 -2.65 11.15 5.90
C VAL A 594 -3.36 10.79 7.22
N LEU A 595 -3.13 9.58 7.74
CA LEU A 595 -3.82 9.15 8.96
C LEU A 595 -3.23 9.72 10.26
N ALA A 596 -1.94 10.04 10.29
CA ALA A 596 -1.17 10.29 11.52
C ALA A 596 -1.81 11.35 12.44
N TRP A 597 -2.15 12.51 11.88
CA TRP A 597 -2.76 13.60 12.65
C TRP A 597 -4.11 13.19 13.26
N TYR A 598 -4.91 12.46 12.49
CA TYR A 598 -6.28 12.09 12.87
C TYR A 598 -6.34 10.96 13.89
N ILE A 599 -5.39 10.02 13.85
CA ILE A 599 -5.35 8.90 14.78
C ILE A 599 -4.59 9.20 16.06
N ALA A 600 -3.62 10.15 16.05
CA ALA A 600 -2.76 10.44 17.19
C ALA A 600 -3.56 10.79 18.46
N ARG A 601 -4.51 11.73 18.38
CA ARG A 601 -5.32 12.11 19.55
C ARG A 601 -6.26 10.99 20.02
N PRO A 602 -7.11 10.39 19.16
CA PRO A 602 -8.04 9.33 19.58
C PRO A 602 -7.33 8.12 20.22
N THR A 603 -6.19 7.70 19.66
CA THR A 603 -5.43 6.57 20.19
C THR A 603 -4.77 6.89 21.53
N THR A 604 -4.19 8.09 21.68
CA THR A 604 -3.65 8.55 22.97
C THR A 604 -4.73 8.62 24.04
N VAL A 605 -5.90 9.17 23.70
CA VAL A 605 -7.04 9.22 24.63
C VAL A 605 -7.49 7.81 25.00
N ALA A 606 -7.59 6.88 24.05
CA ALA A 606 -7.97 5.51 24.32
C ALA A 606 -6.96 4.77 25.22
N LEU A 607 -5.66 5.07 25.08
CA LEU A 607 -4.59 4.47 25.87
C LEU A 607 -4.69 4.86 27.36
N PHE A 608 -4.99 6.14 27.64
CA PHE A 608 -5.04 6.66 29.02
C PHE A 608 -6.46 6.65 29.63
N ASN A 609 -7.50 6.81 28.80
CA ASN A 609 -8.90 6.82 29.22
C ASN A 609 -9.80 6.11 28.17
N PRO A 610 -9.85 4.77 28.19
CA PRO A 610 -10.48 3.97 27.13
C PRO A 610 -11.99 4.17 27.02
N HIS A 611 -12.67 4.61 28.07
CA HIS A 611 -14.13 4.82 28.07
C HIS A 611 -14.54 6.21 27.54
N LYS A 612 -13.59 7.14 27.33
CA LYS A 612 -13.88 8.48 26.82
C LYS A 612 -13.94 8.52 25.29
N GLY A 613 -15.10 8.93 24.78
CA GLY A 613 -15.32 9.25 23.37
C GLY A 613 -16.69 8.79 22.89
N LYS A 614 -17.39 9.62 22.11
CA LYS A 614 -18.66 9.22 21.48
C LYS A 614 -18.41 8.48 20.17
N PHE A 615 -19.33 7.61 19.79
CA PHE A 615 -19.38 6.94 18.50
C PHE A 615 -20.47 7.61 17.67
N ASN A 616 -20.13 8.11 16.49
CA ASN A 616 -21.11 8.50 15.48
C ASN A 616 -20.99 7.51 14.32
N VAL A 617 -22.12 6.96 13.89
CA VAL A 617 -22.18 6.10 12.70
C VAL A 617 -21.67 6.91 11.51
N THR A 618 -20.69 6.37 10.82
CA THR A 618 -20.13 7.00 9.62
C THR A 618 -21.14 6.79 8.51
N ALA A 619 -21.64 7.88 7.90
CA ALA A 619 -22.54 7.75 6.76
C ALA A 619 -21.83 6.98 5.64
N LYS A 620 -22.45 5.90 5.16
CA LYS A 620 -22.09 5.23 3.90
C LYS A 620 -23.05 5.78 2.85
N GLY A 621 -22.54 6.40 1.79
CA GLY A 621 -23.34 6.96 0.70
C GLY A 621 -23.17 8.47 0.55
N GLY A 622 -22.81 8.91 -0.66
CA GLY A 622 -22.80 10.29 -1.10
C GLY A 622 -22.14 10.45 -2.47
N LEU A 623 -22.83 11.11 -3.41
CA LEU A 623 -22.27 11.42 -4.73
C LEU A 623 -21.40 12.68 -4.67
N VAL A 624 -20.13 12.56 -5.08
CA VAL A 624 -19.25 13.71 -5.32
C VAL A 624 -19.49 14.22 -6.74
N GLU A 625 -20.43 15.15 -6.90
CA GLU A 625 -20.83 15.70 -8.21
C GLU A 625 -19.76 16.61 -8.85
N HIS A 626 -18.93 17.25 -8.01
CA HIS A 626 -17.88 18.18 -8.42
C HIS A 626 -16.55 17.87 -7.72
N GLN A 627 -15.45 18.04 -8.46
CA GLN A 627 -14.11 18.02 -7.86
C GLN A 627 -13.99 19.16 -6.86
N HIS A 628 -13.61 18.84 -5.63
CA HIS A 628 -13.41 19.83 -4.58
C HIS A 628 -12.30 19.39 -3.63
N VAL A 629 -11.75 20.34 -2.89
CA VAL A 629 -10.79 20.07 -1.81
C VAL A 629 -11.57 20.01 -0.50
N ASP A 630 -11.42 18.92 0.25
CA ASP A 630 -11.91 18.87 1.63
C ASP A 630 -11.00 19.72 2.53
N TRP A 631 -11.35 21.00 2.68
CA TRP A 631 -10.55 21.97 3.46
C TRP A 631 -10.46 21.64 4.94
N VAL A 632 -11.46 20.96 5.50
CA VAL A 632 -11.45 20.54 6.90
C VAL A 632 -10.40 19.46 7.08
N ILE A 633 -10.37 18.47 6.19
CA ILE A 633 -9.42 17.37 6.24
C ILE A 633 -8.00 17.80 5.85
N THR A 634 -7.88 18.78 4.96
CA THR A 634 -6.58 19.23 4.45
C THR A 634 -5.85 20.16 5.43
N ARG A 635 -6.55 20.80 6.38
CA ARG A 635 -5.99 21.81 7.30
C ARG A 635 -4.74 21.35 8.07
N PRO A 636 -4.68 20.14 8.66
CA PRO A 636 -3.48 19.71 9.37
C PRO A 636 -2.26 19.55 8.47
N TYR A 637 -2.46 19.01 7.26
CA TYR A 637 -1.38 18.85 6.29
C TYR A 637 -0.84 20.20 5.85
N LEU A 638 -1.72 21.21 5.67
CA LEU A 638 -1.31 22.57 5.38
C LEU A 638 -0.45 23.18 6.49
N ILE A 639 -0.81 22.98 7.76
CA ILE A 639 0.01 23.46 8.88
C ILE A 639 1.41 22.82 8.83
N LEU A 640 1.49 21.51 8.62
CA LEU A 640 2.78 20.80 8.50
C LEU A 640 3.59 21.23 7.27
N VAL A 641 2.91 21.53 6.15
CA VAL A 641 3.52 22.10 4.95
C VAL A 641 4.14 23.46 5.24
N LEU A 642 3.38 24.37 5.86
CA LEU A 642 3.85 25.71 6.20
C LEU A 642 5.02 25.68 7.20
N LEU A 643 4.97 24.80 8.20
CA LEU A 643 6.05 24.62 9.17
C LEU A 643 7.35 24.13 8.53
N ASN A 644 7.27 23.11 7.66
CA ASN A 644 8.44 22.60 6.94
C ASN A 644 8.97 23.62 5.92
N PHE A 645 8.08 24.38 5.27
CA PHE A 645 8.49 25.45 4.37
C PHE A 645 9.22 26.58 5.13
N ALA A 646 8.75 26.97 6.31
CA ALA A 646 9.47 27.91 7.18
C ALA A 646 10.85 27.35 7.59
N GLY A 647 10.93 26.05 7.90
CA GLY A 647 12.20 25.37 8.16
C GLY A 647 13.17 25.45 6.98
N LEU A 648 12.68 25.29 5.74
CA LEU A 648 13.51 25.40 4.54
C LEU A 648 14.06 26.82 4.35
N ILE A 649 13.23 27.85 4.57
CA ILE A 649 13.66 29.26 4.48
C ILE A 649 14.75 29.55 5.50
N LEU A 650 14.56 29.15 6.77
CA LEU A 650 15.58 29.33 7.80
C LEU A 650 16.82 28.49 7.54
N GLY A 651 16.69 27.30 6.94
CA GLY A 651 17.83 26.50 6.49
C GLY A 651 18.68 27.21 5.45
N ILE A 652 18.06 27.83 4.44
CA ILE A 652 18.77 28.64 3.43
C ILE A 652 19.48 29.83 4.08
N TRP A 653 18.81 30.50 5.02
CA TRP A 653 19.40 31.60 5.77
C TRP A 653 20.60 31.14 6.61
N ARG A 654 20.48 30.02 7.33
CA ARG A 654 21.59 29.41 8.10
C ARG A 654 22.75 28.95 7.21
N MET A 655 22.49 28.43 6.02
CA MET A 655 23.56 28.10 5.06
C MET A 655 24.35 29.33 4.62
N SER A 656 23.73 30.52 4.65
CA SER A 656 24.35 31.76 4.17
C SER A 656 25.01 32.56 5.29
N PHE A 657 24.47 32.50 6.51
CA PHE A 657 24.86 33.37 7.64
C PHE A 657 25.14 32.61 8.95
N GLY A 658 25.02 31.28 8.96
CA GLY A 658 25.27 30.44 10.13
C GLY A 658 26.74 30.02 10.28
N PRO A 659 27.07 29.34 11.39
CA PRO A 659 28.42 28.83 11.65
C PRO A 659 28.89 27.84 10.57
N GLU A 660 30.17 27.92 10.18
CA GLU A 660 30.74 27.09 9.10
C GLU A 660 30.76 25.59 9.44
N ASP A 661 30.93 25.26 10.71
CA ASP A 661 30.95 23.90 11.24
C ASP A 661 29.58 23.21 11.19
N GLU A 662 28.50 23.98 11.15
CA GLU A 662 27.13 23.47 11.12
C GLU A 662 26.58 23.25 9.71
N ILE A 663 27.27 23.74 8.68
CA ILE A 663 26.78 23.75 7.28
C ILE A 663 26.31 22.35 6.84
N TRP A 664 27.07 21.30 7.15
CA TRP A 664 26.71 19.93 6.78
C TRP A 664 25.48 19.39 7.52
N THR A 665 25.28 19.80 8.77
CA THR A 665 24.10 19.44 9.57
C THR A 665 22.86 20.18 9.08
N VAL A 666 22.99 21.45 8.71
CA VAL A 666 21.93 22.25 8.07
C VAL A 666 21.55 21.61 6.73
N ALA A 667 22.53 21.29 5.89
CA ALA A 667 22.29 20.65 4.60
C ALA A 667 21.56 19.29 4.75
N MET A 668 21.99 18.45 5.68
CA MET A 668 21.31 17.17 5.97
C MET A 668 19.86 17.39 6.44
N SER A 669 19.64 18.35 7.34
CA SER A 669 18.30 18.67 7.84
C SER A 669 17.39 19.19 6.72
N MET A 670 17.91 20.02 5.82
CA MET A 670 17.17 20.49 4.64
C MET A 670 16.79 19.35 3.68
N VAL A 671 17.64 18.32 3.52
CA VAL A 671 17.30 17.12 2.74
C VAL A 671 16.10 16.39 3.36
N TRP A 672 16.07 16.24 4.69
CA TRP A 672 14.92 15.65 5.40
C TRP A 672 13.65 16.49 5.29
N VAL A 673 13.75 17.82 5.42
CA VAL A 673 12.61 18.73 5.21
C VAL A 673 12.09 18.59 3.78
N PHE A 674 12.97 18.53 2.79
CA PHE A 674 12.57 18.33 1.40
C PHE A 674 11.86 16.98 1.19
N TYR A 675 12.37 15.91 1.82
CA TYR A 675 11.71 14.61 1.84
C TYR A 675 10.31 14.68 2.47
N ASN A 676 10.18 15.33 3.63
CA ASN A 676 8.90 15.55 4.29
C ASN A 676 7.91 16.31 3.40
N MET A 677 8.39 17.31 2.64
CA MET A 677 7.56 18.03 1.66
C MET A 677 7.06 17.16 0.52
N ILE A 678 7.86 16.24 0.02
CA ILE A 678 7.39 15.30 -1.01
C ILE A 678 6.22 14.45 -0.49
N ILE A 679 6.35 13.91 0.73
CA ILE A 679 5.31 13.06 1.32
C ILE A 679 4.06 13.87 1.68
N LEU A 680 4.22 15.06 2.27
CA LEU A 680 3.11 15.96 2.61
C LEU A 680 2.38 16.45 1.35
N GLY A 681 3.10 16.72 0.25
CA GLY A 681 2.49 16.99 -1.05
C GLY A 681 1.63 15.80 -1.53
N GLY A 682 2.08 14.57 -1.30
CA GLY A 682 1.31 13.36 -1.60
C GLY A 682 0.03 13.27 -0.77
N ALA A 683 0.10 13.59 0.53
CA ALA A 683 -1.06 13.65 1.41
C ALA A 683 -2.08 14.72 0.97
N VAL A 684 -1.60 15.88 0.52
CA VAL A 684 -2.43 16.93 -0.07
C VAL A 684 -3.05 16.49 -1.40
N ALA A 685 -2.32 15.74 -2.24
CA ALA A 685 -2.87 15.24 -3.50
C ALA A 685 -4.07 14.30 -3.27
N VAL A 686 -4.01 13.48 -2.21
CA VAL A 686 -5.10 12.56 -1.84
C VAL A 686 -6.35 13.32 -1.37
N SER A 687 -6.20 14.50 -0.77
CA SER A 687 -7.34 15.29 -0.25
C SER A 687 -8.13 16.06 -1.32
N VAL A 688 -7.67 16.03 -2.57
CA VAL A 688 -8.42 16.55 -3.72
C VAL A 688 -9.38 15.47 -4.19
N GLU A 689 -10.66 15.62 -3.87
CA GLU A 689 -11.68 14.64 -4.22
C GLU A 689 -11.98 14.69 -5.72
N THR A 690 -11.89 13.53 -6.36
CA THR A 690 -12.21 13.39 -7.78
C THR A 690 -13.69 13.13 -7.99
N LYS A 691 -14.26 13.73 -9.05
CA LYS A 691 -15.67 13.59 -9.39
C LYS A 691 -16.05 12.12 -9.61
N GLN A 692 -17.09 11.67 -8.92
CA GLN A 692 -17.68 10.36 -9.11
C GLN A 692 -19.01 10.50 -9.85
N VAL A 693 -19.03 10.10 -11.11
CA VAL A 693 -20.19 10.28 -12.00
C VAL A 693 -21.20 9.13 -11.88
N ARG A 694 -20.78 7.97 -11.38
CA ARG A 694 -21.59 6.74 -11.38
C ARG A 694 -21.97 6.34 -9.96
N GLN A 695 -23.25 6.05 -9.74
CA GLN A 695 -23.77 5.51 -8.46
C GLN A 695 -23.29 4.06 -8.21
N SER A 696 -23.40 3.19 -9.22
CA SER A 696 -22.96 1.80 -9.11
C SER A 696 -21.57 1.61 -9.70
N HIS A 697 -20.68 0.98 -8.94
CA HIS A 697 -19.35 0.59 -9.40
C HIS A 697 -19.45 -0.55 -10.42
N ARG A 698 -18.58 -0.50 -11.44
CA ARG A 698 -18.49 -1.52 -12.49
C ARG A 698 -17.27 -2.41 -12.26
N VAL A 699 -17.46 -3.71 -12.43
CA VAL A 699 -16.44 -4.74 -12.37
C VAL A 699 -16.04 -5.08 -13.79
N GLU A 700 -14.77 -4.87 -14.14
CA GLU A 700 -14.25 -5.34 -15.44
C GLU A 700 -14.03 -6.85 -15.40
N ILE A 701 -14.44 -7.53 -16.47
CA ILE A 701 -14.30 -8.97 -16.65
C ILE A 701 -14.17 -9.26 -18.16
N ALA A 702 -13.75 -10.48 -18.53
CA ALA A 702 -13.89 -10.95 -19.89
C ALA A 702 -14.59 -12.30 -19.86
N MET A 703 -15.91 -12.31 -20.10
CA MET A 703 -16.68 -13.54 -20.11
C MET A 703 -17.53 -13.68 -21.38
N PRO A 704 -17.69 -14.90 -21.92
CA PRO A 704 -18.59 -15.15 -23.04
C PRO A 704 -20.04 -14.81 -22.67
N ALA A 705 -20.73 -14.13 -23.57
CA ALA A 705 -22.15 -13.82 -23.48
C ALA A 705 -22.78 -13.89 -24.88
N ALA A 706 -24.10 -13.80 -24.94
CA ALA A 706 -24.79 -13.59 -26.20
C ALA A 706 -25.88 -12.53 -26.02
N ILE A 707 -26.27 -11.89 -27.11
CA ILE A 707 -27.43 -11.01 -27.16
C ILE A 707 -28.45 -11.59 -28.12
N ALA A 708 -29.72 -11.55 -27.75
CA ALA A 708 -30.83 -11.89 -28.62
C ALA A 708 -31.64 -10.63 -28.92
N ARG A 709 -31.84 -10.35 -30.21
CA ARG A 709 -32.67 -9.24 -30.69
C ARG A 709 -34.13 -9.68 -30.77
N LYS A 710 -35.04 -8.70 -30.92
CA LYS A 710 -36.46 -8.95 -31.14
C LYS A 710 -36.77 -9.70 -32.44
N ASP A 711 -35.88 -9.59 -33.43
CA ASP A 711 -35.97 -10.30 -34.70
C ASP A 711 -35.56 -11.79 -34.59
N GLY A 712 -35.22 -12.27 -33.38
CA GLY A 712 -34.82 -13.65 -33.10
C GLY A 712 -33.35 -13.95 -33.37
N HIS A 713 -32.57 -13.01 -33.92
CA HIS A 713 -31.15 -13.23 -34.16
C HIS A 713 -30.34 -13.17 -32.86
N ILE A 714 -29.45 -14.14 -32.70
CA ILE A 714 -28.54 -14.25 -31.56
C ILE A 714 -27.13 -13.93 -32.03
N PHE A 715 -26.49 -12.96 -31.38
CA PHE A 715 -25.11 -12.58 -31.67
C PHE A 715 -24.21 -12.92 -30.48
N PRO A 716 -23.12 -13.67 -30.69
CA PRO A 716 -22.13 -13.89 -29.65
C PRO A 716 -21.39 -12.59 -29.33
N CYS A 717 -21.20 -12.33 -28.04
CA CYS A 717 -20.45 -11.18 -27.55
C CYS A 717 -19.56 -11.56 -26.36
N THR A 718 -18.69 -10.64 -25.97
CA THR A 718 -17.92 -10.75 -24.74
C THR A 718 -18.42 -9.68 -23.79
N LEU A 719 -18.83 -10.07 -22.59
CA LEU A 719 -19.10 -9.12 -21.52
C LEU A 719 -17.76 -8.61 -20.99
N ARG A 720 -17.60 -7.28 -21.02
CA ARG A 720 -16.37 -6.56 -20.65
C ARG A 720 -16.43 -5.91 -19.27
N ASP A 721 -17.63 -5.53 -18.86
CA ASP A 721 -17.86 -5.01 -17.52
C ASP A 721 -19.32 -5.20 -17.10
N TYR A 722 -19.58 -5.21 -15.80
CA TYR A 722 -20.94 -5.25 -15.24
C TYR A 722 -21.05 -4.44 -13.95
N SER A 723 -22.26 -4.00 -13.64
CA SER A 723 -22.69 -3.39 -12.37
C SER A 723 -24.07 -3.96 -12.05
N ASP A 724 -24.63 -3.62 -10.89
CA ASP A 724 -25.96 -4.09 -10.47
C ASP A 724 -27.07 -3.80 -11.52
N GLY A 725 -27.02 -2.65 -12.19
CA GLY A 725 -28.04 -2.23 -13.16
C GLY A 725 -27.61 -2.16 -14.62
N GLY A 726 -26.40 -2.55 -14.98
CA GLY A 726 -25.95 -2.40 -16.37
C GLY A 726 -24.62 -3.07 -16.69
N VAL A 727 -24.42 -3.35 -17.97
CA VAL A 727 -23.26 -4.08 -18.47
C VAL A 727 -22.61 -3.40 -19.67
N GLY A 728 -21.34 -3.66 -19.89
CA GLY A 728 -20.60 -3.34 -21.12
C GLY A 728 -20.30 -4.61 -21.89
N ILE A 729 -20.63 -4.63 -23.17
CA ILE A 729 -20.35 -5.76 -24.06
C ILE A 729 -19.48 -5.33 -25.25
N GLU A 730 -18.78 -6.31 -25.82
CA GLU A 730 -18.02 -6.18 -27.05
C GLU A 730 -18.46 -7.27 -28.04
N LEU A 731 -18.88 -6.83 -29.21
CA LEU A 731 -19.34 -7.66 -30.33
C LEU A 731 -18.18 -7.92 -31.29
N ARG A 732 -18.23 -9.04 -32.02
CA ARG A 732 -17.23 -9.37 -33.05
C ARG A 732 -17.33 -8.50 -34.31
N SER A 733 -18.52 -7.93 -34.55
CA SER A 733 -18.82 -7.11 -35.71
C SER A 733 -19.44 -5.80 -35.25
N GLY A 734 -19.06 -4.69 -35.89
CA GLY A 734 -19.69 -3.39 -35.66
C GLY A 734 -21.09 -3.30 -36.28
N ASN A 735 -21.87 -2.31 -35.86
CA ASN A 735 -23.20 -1.95 -36.42
C ASN A 735 -24.32 -2.99 -36.25
N VAL A 736 -24.19 -3.93 -35.30
CA VAL A 736 -25.24 -4.92 -35.00
C VAL A 736 -26.38 -4.32 -34.13
N LEU A 737 -26.06 -3.30 -33.34
CA LEU A 737 -26.97 -2.70 -32.36
C LEU A 737 -27.18 -1.21 -32.63
N HIS A 738 -28.37 -0.72 -32.33
CA HIS A 738 -28.71 0.71 -32.34
C HIS A 738 -28.96 1.26 -30.94
N ASP A 739 -28.67 2.55 -30.74
CA ASP A 739 -28.98 3.25 -29.49
C ASP A 739 -30.49 3.20 -29.19
N GLY A 740 -30.84 2.85 -27.96
CA GLY A 740 -32.23 2.75 -27.50
C GLY A 740 -32.94 1.43 -27.82
N GLU A 741 -32.30 0.50 -28.53
CA GLU A 741 -32.87 -0.79 -28.89
C GLU A 741 -33.08 -1.69 -27.65
N ASN A 742 -34.22 -2.39 -27.59
CA ASN A 742 -34.51 -3.38 -26.55
C ASN A 742 -34.00 -4.75 -27.01
N ILE A 743 -33.18 -5.38 -26.18
CA ILE A 743 -32.54 -6.67 -26.45
C ILE A 743 -32.61 -7.57 -25.22
N THR A 744 -32.25 -8.83 -25.38
CA THR A 744 -32.10 -9.77 -24.27
C THR A 744 -30.64 -10.16 -24.15
N LEU A 745 -30.05 -9.96 -22.98
CA LEU A 745 -28.71 -10.44 -22.65
C LEU A 745 -28.80 -11.89 -22.18
N MET A 746 -28.01 -12.77 -22.75
CA MET A 746 -27.93 -14.18 -22.36
C MET A 746 -26.59 -14.46 -21.70
N LEU A 747 -26.63 -14.97 -20.46
CA LEU A 747 -25.45 -15.38 -19.70
C LEU A 747 -25.54 -16.86 -19.34
N LYS A 748 -24.37 -17.47 -19.11
CA LYS A 748 -24.27 -18.88 -18.69
C LYS A 748 -23.76 -18.98 -17.26
N ARG A 749 -24.38 -19.87 -16.49
CA ARG A 749 -23.91 -20.31 -15.17
C ARG A 749 -23.89 -21.83 -15.13
N GLY A 750 -22.69 -22.40 -15.24
CA GLY A 750 -22.54 -23.84 -15.43
C GLY A 750 -23.15 -24.29 -16.75
N GLN A 751 -24.06 -25.27 -16.71
CA GLN A 751 -24.77 -25.78 -17.88
C GLN A 751 -26.09 -25.05 -18.16
N GLN A 752 -26.48 -24.10 -17.32
CA GLN A 752 -27.74 -23.38 -17.44
C GLN A 752 -27.55 -22.02 -18.13
N GLU A 753 -28.50 -21.67 -18.99
CA GLU A 753 -28.59 -20.39 -19.69
C GLU A 753 -29.68 -19.52 -19.04
N TYR A 754 -29.37 -18.25 -18.85
CA TYR A 754 -30.24 -17.25 -18.24
C TYR A 754 -30.38 -16.06 -19.19
N SER A 755 -31.58 -15.48 -19.23
CA SER A 755 -31.93 -14.38 -20.13
C SER A 755 -32.41 -13.16 -19.36
N PHE A 756 -31.82 -12.01 -19.64
CA PHE A 756 -32.05 -10.75 -18.93
C PHE A 756 -32.52 -9.66 -19.91
N PRO A 757 -33.68 -9.03 -19.67
CA PRO A 757 -34.14 -7.91 -20.48
C PRO A 757 -33.19 -6.71 -20.31
N ALA A 758 -32.77 -6.14 -21.44
CA ALA A 758 -31.81 -5.04 -21.46
C ALA A 758 -32.14 -4.01 -22.55
N LYS A 759 -31.75 -2.76 -22.31
CA LYS A 759 -31.85 -1.68 -23.29
C LYS A 759 -30.47 -1.16 -23.65
N VAL A 760 -30.21 -1.01 -24.94
CA VAL A 760 -28.96 -0.42 -25.44
C VAL A 760 -28.96 1.06 -25.10
N THR A 761 -27.97 1.50 -24.33
CA THR A 761 -27.83 2.91 -23.91
C THR A 761 -26.91 3.68 -24.83
N ARG A 762 -25.84 3.05 -25.30
CA ARG A 762 -24.85 3.68 -26.17
C ARG A 762 -24.01 2.65 -26.93
N VAL A 763 -23.79 2.89 -28.21
CA VAL A 763 -22.92 2.08 -29.09
C VAL A 763 -21.67 2.86 -29.48
N PHE A 764 -20.53 2.19 -29.45
CA PHE A 764 -19.20 2.71 -29.77
C PHE A 764 -18.47 1.70 -30.67
N GLY A 765 -18.77 1.72 -31.97
CA GLY A 765 -18.20 0.76 -32.91
C GLY A 765 -18.61 -0.68 -32.56
N GLN A 766 -17.66 -1.46 -32.05
CA GLN A 766 -17.89 -2.86 -31.61
C GLN A 766 -18.33 -2.99 -30.15
N LYS A 767 -18.32 -1.90 -29.37
CA LYS A 767 -18.68 -1.92 -27.95
C LYS A 767 -20.06 -1.32 -27.74
N ALA A 768 -20.84 -1.88 -26.81
CA ALA A 768 -22.14 -1.34 -26.44
C ALA A 768 -22.33 -1.35 -24.92
N GLY A 769 -22.94 -0.30 -24.40
CA GLY A 769 -23.41 -0.23 -23.02
C GLY A 769 -24.88 -0.61 -22.93
N LEU A 770 -25.22 -1.56 -22.07
CA LEU A 770 -26.59 -2.00 -21.83
C LEU A 770 -27.03 -1.63 -20.41
N ARG A 771 -28.28 -1.24 -20.26
CA ARG A 771 -28.95 -1.08 -18.97
C ARG A 771 -29.95 -2.22 -18.79
N MET A 772 -29.91 -2.89 -17.65
CA MET A 772 -30.91 -3.91 -17.32
C MET A 772 -32.22 -3.19 -17.01
N ASP A 773 -33.33 -3.62 -17.59
CA ASP A 773 -34.61 -2.91 -17.49
C ASP A 773 -35.73 -3.90 -17.11
N ASN A 774 -36.59 -3.52 -16.15
CA ASN A 774 -37.75 -4.32 -15.70
C ASN A 774 -37.45 -5.79 -15.33
N MET A 775 -36.34 -6.07 -14.63
CA MET A 775 -36.07 -7.42 -14.12
C MET A 775 -37.04 -7.80 -12.99
N SER A 776 -37.57 -9.02 -13.03
CA SER A 776 -38.24 -9.61 -11.88
C SER A 776 -37.24 -9.90 -10.75
N VAL A 777 -37.72 -10.12 -9.51
CA VAL A 777 -36.87 -10.48 -8.37
C VAL A 777 -36.04 -11.74 -8.68
N ALA A 778 -36.65 -12.74 -9.31
CA ALA A 778 -35.96 -13.97 -9.72
C ALA A 778 -34.84 -13.68 -10.74
N GLN A 779 -35.12 -12.88 -11.78
CA GLN A 779 -34.11 -12.49 -12.76
C GLN A 779 -32.98 -11.67 -12.14
N HIS A 780 -33.26 -10.82 -11.16
CA HIS A 780 -32.23 -10.06 -10.48
C HIS A 780 -31.32 -10.97 -9.64
N ILE A 781 -31.90 -11.93 -8.92
CA ILE A 781 -31.15 -12.97 -8.20
C ILE A 781 -30.22 -13.73 -9.16
N GLU A 782 -30.77 -14.19 -10.28
CA GLU A 782 -30.02 -14.92 -11.31
C GLU A 782 -28.92 -14.07 -11.94
N PHE A 783 -29.16 -12.78 -12.18
CA PHE A 783 -28.19 -11.85 -12.73
C PHE A 783 -26.98 -11.69 -11.78
N ILE A 784 -27.23 -11.45 -10.50
CA ILE A 784 -26.17 -11.38 -9.48
C ILE A 784 -25.39 -12.70 -9.40
N GLN A 785 -26.09 -13.82 -9.47
CA GLN A 785 -25.46 -15.14 -9.43
C GLN A 785 -24.66 -15.49 -10.69
N CYS A 786 -25.01 -14.92 -11.84
CA CYS A 786 -24.23 -15.04 -13.08
C CYS A 786 -23.02 -14.09 -13.13
N THR A 787 -22.95 -13.09 -12.25
CA THR A 787 -21.95 -12.02 -12.28
C THR A 787 -21.11 -11.98 -11.00
N PHE A 788 -21.56 -11.28 -9.96
CA PHE A 788 -20.83 -11.06 -8.72
C PHE A 788 -20.57 -12.36 -7.93
N ALA A 789 -21.51 -13.30 -7.93
CA ALA A 789 -21.44 -14.49 -7.07
C ALA A 789 -20.74 -15.71 -7.69
N ARG A 790 -20.09 -15.59 -8.86
CA ARG A 790 -19.34 -16.73 -9.42
C ARG A 790 -18.11 -17.06 -8.57
N ALA A 791 -17.68 -18.31 -8.58
CA ALA A 791 -16.53 -18.77 -7.81
C ALA A 791 -15.18 -18.20 -8.31
N ASP A 792 -15.09 -17.90 -9.61
CA ASP A 792 -13.89 -17.43 -10.30
C ASP A 792 -13.77 -15.90 -10.38
N THR A 793 -14.83 -15.16 -10.07
CA THR A 793 -14.91 -13.70 -10.26
C THR A 793 -13.72 -12.96 -9.63
N TRP A 794 -13.29 -13.39 -8.43
CA TRP A 794 -12.25 -12.72 -7.65
C TRP A 794 -10.94 -13.49 -7.56
N ALA A 795 -10.86 -14.67 -8.21
CA ALA A 795 -9.73 -15.59 -8.07
C ALA A 795 -8.42 -15.02 -8.67
N LEU A 796 -8.51 -14.26 -9.77
CA LEU A 796 -7.36 -13.72 -10.50
C LEU A 796 -6.88 -12.35 -9.99
N TRP A 797 -7.43 -11.85 -8.89
CA TRP A 797 -7.21 -10.45 -8.46
C TRP A 797 -5.77 -10.12 -8.04
N GLN A 798 -5.01 -11.08 -7.52
CA GLN A 798 -3.63 -10.83 -7.08
C GLN A 798 -2.59 -10.88 -8.22
N ASP A 799 -2.92 -11.53 -9.34
CA ASP A 799 -1.97 -11.79 -10.43
C ASP A 799 -1.77 -10.58 -11.37
N SER A 800 -2.52 -9.49 -11.15
CA SER A 800 -2.49 -8.30 -12.02
C SER A 800 -1.51 -7.19 -11.61
N PHE A 801 -0.91 -7.22 -10.41
CA PHE A 801 -0.03 -6.14 -9.96
C PHE A 801 1.43 -6.36 -10.35
N ALA A 802 2.07 -5.31 -10.87
CA ALA A 802 3.51 -5.33 -11.14
C ALA A 802 4.31 -5.42 -9.82
N GLU A 803 5.43 -6.15 -9.86
CA GLU A 803 6.37 -6.22 -8.73
C GLU A 803 6.91 -4.83 -8.36
N ASP A 804 7.05 -4.57 -7.06
CA ASP A 804 7.63 -3.33 -6.55
C ASP A 804 9.06 -3.10 -7.06
N LYS A 805 9.31 -1.85 -7.46
CA LYS A 805 10.63 -1.37 -7.83
C LYS A 805 10.90 -0.07 -7.07
N PRO A 806 11.68 -0.12 -5.97
CA PRO A 806 11.81 1.01 -5.04
C PRO A 806 12.16 2.35 -5.70
N VAL A 807 13.01 2.35 -6.73
CA VAL A 807 13.40 3.56 -7.46
C VAL A 807 12.26 4.10 -8.33
N GLU A 808 11.51 3.24 -9.00
CA GLU A 808 10.35 3.66 -9.80
C GLU A 808 9.24 4.20 -8.87
N SER A 809 9.00 3.52 -7.73
CA SER A 809 8.06 3.95 -6.70
C SER A 809 8.41 5.32 -6.10
N LEU A 810 9.69 5.57 -5.80
CA LEU A 810 10.16 6.89 -5.32
C LEU A 810 9.90 7.99 -6.35
N VAL A 811 10.19 7.74 -7.64
CA VAL A 811 9.92 8.70 -8.73
C VAL A 811 8.43 8.97 -8.88
N ASP A 812 7.60 7.96 -8.71
CA ASP A 812 6.15 8.12 -8.76
C ASP A 812 5.62 8.98 -7.61
N ILE A 813 6.15 8.81 -6.39
CA ILE A 813 5.79 9.63 -5.23
C ILE A 813 6.29 11.06 -5.38
N LEU A 814 7.50 11.27 -5.92
CA LEU A 814 8.01 12.61 -6.24
C LEU A 814 7.07 13.37 -7.18
N LYS A 815 6.59 12.70 -8.24
CA LYS A 815 5.61 13.28 -9.17
C LYS A 815 4.27 13.56 -8.48
N LEU A 816 3.84 12.65 -7.62
CA LEU A 816 2.61 12.78 -6.86
C LEU A 816 2.64 13.98 -5.91
N GLY A 817 3.72 14.11 -5.14
CA GLY A 817 3.94 15.20 -4.20
C GLY A 817 3.86 16.55 -4.90
N PHE A 818 4.50 16.66 -6.07
CA PHE A 818 4.42 17.86 -6.89
C PHE A 818 3.00 18.16 -7.40
N ARG A 819 2.27 17.15 -7.89
CA ARG A 819 0.88 17.32 -8.32
C ARG A 819 -0.02 17.82 -7.18
N GLY A 820 0.18 17.33 -5.96
CA GLY A 820 -0.59 17.80 -4.81
C GLY A 820 -0.45 19.30 -4.57
N TYR A 821 0.78 19.82 -4.66
CA TYR A 821 1.03 21.26 -4.55
C TYR A 821 0.50 22.08 -5.73
N GLN A 822 0.49 21.51 -6.94
CA GLN A 822 -0.15 22.14 -8.11
C GLN A 822 -1.65 22.26 -7.92
N SER A 823 -2.32 21.14 -7.59
CA SER A 823 -3.76 21.14 -7.35
C SER A 823 -4.13 22.10 -6.22
N LEU A 824 -3.36 22.14 -5.14
CA LEU A 824 -3.63 23.08 -4.06
C LEU A 824 -3.49 24.54 -4.50
N ALA A 825 -2.54 24.87 -5.38
CA ALA A 825 -2.41 26.22 -5.94
C ALA A 825 -3.60 26.60 -6.85
N ASP A 826 -4.17 25.63 -7.56
CA ASP A 826 -5.32 25.85 -8.46
C ASP A 826 -6.62 26.13 -7.68
N TYR A 827 -6.78 25.50 -6.51
CA TYR A 827 -7.97 25.66 -5.65
C TYR A 827 -7.78 26.65 -4.48
N ALA A 828 -6.56 27.16 -4.23
CA ALA A 828 -6.28 28.04 -3.09
C ALA A 828 -6.93 29.44 -3.22
N PRO A 829 -7.35 30.05 -2.08
CA PRO A 829 -7.72 31.45 -2.03
C PRO A 829 -6.61 32.38 -2.55
N PRO A 830 -6.94 33.58 -3.09
CA PRO A 830 -5.97 34.44 -3.79
C PRO A 830 -4.70 34.77 -3.01
N ILE A 831 -4.82 34.95 -1.68
CA ILE A 831 -3.68 35.26 -0.78
C ILE A 831 -2.69 34.10 -0.71
N LEU A 832 -3.20 32.87 -0.63
CA LEU A 832 -2.39 31.65 -0.56
C LEU A 832 -1.83 31.25 -1.93
N ARG A 833 -2.55 31.57 -3.01
CA ARG A 833 -2.15 31.25 -4.38
C ARG A 833 -0.76 31.80 -4.73
N SER A 834 -0.45 33.04 -4.34
CA SER A 834 0.85 33.67 -4.61
C SER A 834 2.02 32.91 -3.96
N VAL A 835 1.84 32.46 -2.71
CA VAL A 835 2.84 31.66 -1.97
C VAL A 835 3.04 30.30 -2.65
N PHE A 836 1.95 29.62 -3.02
CA PHE A 836 2.01 28.33 -3.69
C PHE A 836 2.57 28.40 -5.11
N VAL A 837 2.32 29.48 -5.86
CA VAL A 837 2.93 29.70 -7.18
C VAL A 837 4.45 29.91 -7.04
N GLY A 838 4.89 30.68 -6.05
CA GLY A 838 6.32 30.85 -5.76
C GLY A 838 6.98 29.52 -5.39
N PHE A 839 6.35 28.74 -4.50
CA PHE A 839 6.82 27.41 -4.12
C PHE A 839 6.84 26.43 -5.30
N ASN A 840 5.77 26.35 -6.10
CA ASN A 840 5.71 25.48 -7.27
C ASN A 840 6.79 25.83 -8.29
N THR A 841 7.11 27.12 -8.46
CA THR A 841 8.20 27.56 -9.33
C THR A 841 9.56 27.09 -8.81
N LEU A 842 9.81 27.21 -7.50
CA LEU A 842 11.04 26.73 -6.86
C LEU A 842 11.19 25.20 -6.96
N VAL A 843 10.10 24.46 -6.72
CA VAL A 843 10.09 23.00 -6.80
C VAL A 843 10.25 22.54 -8.25
N ALA A 844 9.53 23.14 -9.21
CA ALA A 844 9.69 22.83 -10.63
C ALA A 844 11.12 23.10 -11.12
N TRP A 845 11.72 24.19 -10.62
CA TRP A 845 13.13 24.50 -10.88
C TRP A 845 14.06 23.43 -10.29
N THR A 846 13.80 22.92 -9.10
CA THR A 846 14.59 21.85 -8.46
C THR A 846 14.43 20.51 -9.20
N VAL A 847 13.19 20.13 -9.54
CA VAL A 847 12.89 18.90 -10.30
C VAL A 847 13.52 18.90 -11.68
N SER A 848 13.75 20.09 -12.27
CA SER A 848 14.42 20.20 -13.58
C SER A 848 15.86 19.67 -13.60
N PHE A 849 16.47 19.40 -12.44
CA PHE A 849 17.80 18.79 -12.32
C PHE A 849 17.76 17.26 -12.24
N ILE A 850 16.58 16.65 -12.08
CA ILE A 850 16.44 15.20 -11.99
C ILE A 850 16.70 14.59 -13.38
N PRO A 851 17.64 13.63 -13.49
CA PRO A 851 17.96 12.99 -14.76
C PRO A 851 16.76 12.18 -15.28
N ARG A 852 16.60 12.13 -16.61
CA ARG A 852 15.48 11.44 -17.27
C ARG A 852 15.94 10.19 -18.01
N GLY A 853 15.12 9.14 -17.94
CA GLY A 853 15.32 7.90 -18.69
C GLY A 853 15.25 8.12 -20.20
N VAL A 854 16.15 7.46 -20.93
CA VAL A 854 16.14 7.46 -22.40
C VAL A 854 15.13 6.41 -22.87
N SER A 855 13.92 6.82 -23.26
CA SER A 855 13.01 5.95 -24.01
C SER A 855 13.54 5.81 -25.42
N ARG A 856 13.87 4.59 -25.85
CA ARG A 856 14.09 4.32 -27.27
C ARG A 856 12.75 4.53 -27.98
N ALA A 857 12.76 5.38 -29.02
CA ALA A 857 11.76 5.31 -30.08
C ALA A 857 11.86 3.96 -30.80
#